data_AF-A0A1B6C5S1-F1
#
_entry.id   AF-A0A1B6C5S1-F1
#
_cell.length_a   1.000
_cell.length_b   1.000
_cell.length_c   1.000
_cell.angle_alpha   90.00
_cell.angle_beta   90.00
_cell.angle_gamma   90.00
#
_symmetry.space_group_name_H-M   'P 1'
#
loop_
_entity.id
_entity.type
_entity.pdbx_description
1 polymer ?
#
loop_
_entity_poly.entity_id
_entity_poly.type
_entity_poly.pdbx_seq_one_letter_code
_entity_poly.pdbx_strand_id
1 'polypeptide(L)'
;RITMARVPGEEHRKPTKLWYIEKNTEAYESLHLTGVKQPFSCTPTTCLGSLVFHHSRKIYNNVRPKDQLLVHAKDFIDQYFASVKRLNSQAHETRWKNIQDEIEKTGTYQLTETELVYGCKLAWRNAPRCIGRIQWSKLQVFDCRSVTTTSGMFEAICTHIKYATNKGNIRSAITVFPQRTDGKHDFRIWNPQLILYAGYKNEDGTFIGDPNSVDFTEVCIKLGWKPKRHRFEVLPLVLSANGHDPDYFELPPEMVLQVEMVHPEFDWFKELDLKWFALPAVSHMILDCGGLQFTGCPFNGWYMSTEIGCRNFGDTFRYNMLETVANRMRLDTKTSLSLWKDKAMVELNSAVLYSFQLNNVTIVDHHTAGETFMKHLDNEQRLRNGCPADWVWIVPPMSGSACPVFHQETANYILLPGFDYQEPAWITHTWKSSIYKPKKPTRKFHFKQIARAVKFTSKLFTNALSKRIKATILYATETGKSEAFAKKLGEIFSHAFHCQVLCMNDYDMSNIEHEALLFIVCSTFGNGDPPENGKTFSSNLNALLMELKGTHTSPINSTSSKGRSGSQSDSVLERGDSLRGSVADADIFGPLSNVRFAVFGLGSSAYPRYCAFAQYVNKMLGDLGGERLLPIHTGDEMMGQQQAFVEWAPKLFKTAGETFCLDQSDLSDVLKTLDTVPITESTVRFVEATADDLRHSYQKNLNRAVWKCTLSGRKSLHPDEQKKTIWAAVSYTQDEIKYEPGDHIAVMPCNRTELVEGILSRIRLEGLNPDQPVELQQLKETHHYTGVTKTWEPFERKPRASLRTLLTRFLDVTSPPTPAFLKFLATTATDPEESTKILKLATDMSAYEDWKYFKAPHLLEVFDEFPSVSPLAPILVAHLNLLQPRYYSISSSSRFQNKEVHMTVAVVQYRTQNKKGPLHYGVCSNYLADMKIGDEEVYIFIRNAPEFHLPEDPTRPIILVGPGTGVAPFRGFWEERYLDVKEKGKSNFGKMILYFGTQYKEHDTYKEEKDQMLAAGVFSNIYLALSREPGIPKTYVQHLMTKDENSKAIYNAIVQEKGHFYVCGDITMAEQVLQTLKSIIRKYGKMSADGVETYFLSVREEMRYHEDIFGVTLRTREVTKKSRETARIRMASQSNP
;
A
#
# COMPACT_ATOMS: atom_id res chain seq x y z
N ARG A 1 10.61 -40.23 4.52
CA ARG A 1 9.93 -41.50 4.87
C ARG A 1 8.89 -41.21 5.92
N ILE A 2 7.63 -40.98 5.54
CA ILE A 2 6.47 -41.02 6.44
C ILE A 2 5.38 -41.78 5.66
N THR A 3 5.04 -42.95 6.17
CA THR A 3 4.15 -43.94 5.56
C THR A 3 2.73 -43.70 6.06
N MET A 4 1.79 -43.34 5.17
CA MET A 4 0.36 -43.41 5.45
C MET A 4 -0.15 -44.84 5.23
N ALA A 5 -0.96 -45.32 6.17
CA ALA A 5 -1.56 -46.64 6.18
C ALA A 5 -2.49 -46.85 4.97
N ARG A 6 -2.34 -48.02 4.33
CA ARG A 6 -3.06 -48.44 3.12
C ARG A 6 -4.46 -48.96 3.47
N VAL A 7 -5.47 -48.52 2.72
CA VAL A 7 -6.74 -49.23 2.55
C VAL A 7 -6.52 -50.35 1.51
N PRO A 8 -6.97 -51.61 1.72
CA PRO A 8 -6.75 -52.68 0.75
C PRO A 8 -7.73 -52.55 -0.42
N GLY A 9 -7.21 -52.34 -1.64
CA GLY A 9 -8.01 -52.39 -2.87
C GLY A 9 -7.63 -51.42 -4.00
N GLU A 10 -6.68 -50.51 -3.81
CA GLU A 10 -6.27 -49.57 -4.87
C GLU A 10 -5.17 -50.14 -5.77
N GLU A 11 -5.50 -50.44 -7.03
CA GLU A 11 -4.50 -50.58 -8.08
C GLU A 11 -3.64 -49.31 -8.15
N HIS A 12 -2.34 -49.46 -7.95
CA HIS A 12 -1.37 -48.36 -8.03
C HIS A 12 -1.35 -47.76 -9.45
N ARG A 13 -2.06 -46.63 -9.64
CA ARG A 13 -1.93 -45.81 -10.85
C ARG A 13 -0.53 -45.21 -10.90
N LYS A 14 0.21 -45.49 -11.98
CA LYS A 14 1.54 -44.93 -12.22
C LYS A 14 1.42 -43.51 -12.80
N PRO A 15 2.41 -42.62 -12.58
CA PRO A 15 2.49 -41.34 -13.30
C PRO A 15 2.32 -41.56 -14.81
N THR A 16 1.56 -40.68 -15.46
CA THR A 16 1.39 -40.76 -16.92
C THR A 16 2.63 -40.18 -17.56
N LYS A 17 3.23 -40.93 -18.49
CA LYS A 17 4.37 -40.46 -19.28
C LYS A 17 3.83 -39.65 -20.44
N LEU A 18 4.28 -38.39 -20.55
CA LEU A 18 3.95 -37.50 -21.66
C LEU A 18 5.23 -37.15 -22.42
N TRP A 19 5.16 -37.15 -23.74
CA TRP A 19 6.26 -36.82 -24.63
C TRP A 19 6.14 -35.37 -25.12
N TYR A 20 7.24 -34.61 -24.98
CA TYR A 20 7.37 -33.26 -25.49
C TYR A 20 8.11 -33.34 -26.83
N ILE A 21 7.36 -33.40 -27.93
CA ILE A 21 7.92 -33.62 -29.28
C ILE A 21 8.95 -32.54 -29.64
N GLU A 22 8.62 -31.27 -29.43
CA GLU A 22 9.52 -30.15 -29.79
C GLU A 22 10.80 -30.10 -28.97
N LYS A 23 10.74 -30.49 -27.69
CA LYS A 23 11.88 -30.46 -26.77
C LYS A 23 12.67 -31.78 -26.77
N ASN A 24 12.14 -32.82 -27.41
CA ASN A 24 12.67 -34.19 -27.38
C ASN A 24 12.90 -34.70 -25.93
N THR A 25 11.95 -34.42 -25.04
CA THR A 25 12.03 -34.73 -23.60
C THR A 25 10.79 -35.47 -23.11
N GLU A 26 10.96 -36.25 -22.03
CA GLU A 26 9.87 -36.90 -21.31
C GLU A 26 9.48 -36.09 -20.08
N ALA A 27 8.18 -35.99 -19.80
CA ALA A 27 7.68 -35.53 -18.51
C ALA A 27 6.78 -36.57 -17.87
N TYR A 28 6.75 -36.59 -16.54
CA TYR A 28 5.90 -37.48 -15.76
C TYR A 28 4.81 -36.65 -15.07
N GLU A 29 3.58 -36.87 -15.50
CA GLU A 29 2.37 -36.22 -15.01
C GLU A 29 1.84 -37.02 -13.81
N SER A 30 2.00 -36.50 -12.59
CA SER A 30 1.46 -37.14 -11.36
C SER A 30 0.24 -36.43 -10.80
N LEU A 31 -0.04 -35.19 -11.23
CA LEU A 31 -1.15 -34.39 -10.69
C LEU A 31 -2.53 -35.03 -10.97
N HIS A 32 -2.66 -35.79 -12.05
CA HIS A 32 -3.88 -36.55 -12.33
C HIS A 32 -4.24 -37.58 -11.23
N LEU A 33 -3.27 -38.00 -10.39
CA LEU A 33 -3.50 -38.91 -9.27
C LEU A 33 -4.29 -38.26 -8.13
N THR A 34 -4.22 -36.93 -8.00
CA THR A 34 -4.98 -36.15 -7.02
C THR A 34 -6.31 -35.66 -7.59
N GLY A 35 -6.58 -35.90 -8.87
CA GLY A 35 -7.82 -35.52 -9.53
C GLY A 35 -8.99 -36.44 -9.19
N VAL A 36 -10.20 -35.97 -9.48
CA VAL A 36 -11.41 -36.76 -9.23
C VAL A 36 -11.41 -37.99 -10.16
N LYS A 37 -11.57 -39.19 -9.60
CA LYS A 37 -11.72 -40.45 -10.36
C LYS A 37 -12.90 -40.31 -11.34
N GLN A 38 -12.64 -40.00 -12.60
CA GLN A 38 -13.58 -40.31 -13.67
C GLN A 38 -13.07 -41.54 -14.43
N PRO A 39 -13.93 -42.54 -14.70
CA PRO A 39 -13.68 -43.41 -15.83
C PRO A 39 -13.74 -42.51 -17.06
N PHE A 40 -12.65 -42.45 -17.83
CA PHE A 40 -12.76 -41.97 -19.19
C PHE A 40 -13.93 -42.70 -19.84
N SER A 41 -14.84 -41.93 -20.40
CA SER A 41 -16.06 -42.40 -21.04
C SER A 41 -15.77 -43.14 -22.36
N CYS A 42 -14.50 -43.25 -22.76
CA CYS A 42 -14.07 -44.09 -23.87
C CYS A 42 -14.54 -45.52 -23.65
N THR A 43 -15.35 -46.02 -24.58
CA THR A 43 -15.69 -47.43 -24.63
C THR A 43 -14.58 -48.16 -25.39
N PRO A 44 -14.49 -49.50 -25.28
CA PRO A 44 -13.58 -50.28 -26.13
C PRO A 44 -13.76 -50.05 -27.64
N THR A 45 -14.90 -49.50 -28.06
CA THR A 45 -15.27 -49.27 -29.47
C THR A 45 -15.25 -47.80 -29.88
N THR A 46 -15.17 -46.84 -28.95
CA THR A 46 -15.27 -45.42 -29.29
C THR A 46 -14.48 -44.56 -28.30
N CYS A 47 -13.54 -43.79 -28.81
CA CYS A 47 -12.83 -42.78 -28.04
C CYS A 47 -13.73 -41.54 -27.86
N LEU A 48 -14.45 -41.45 -26.74
CA LEU A 48 -15.26 -40.27 -26.44
C LEU A 48 -14.40 -39.04 -26.09
N GLY A 49 -13.11 -39.23 -25.77
CA GLY A 49 -12.14 -38.14 -25.63
C GLY A 49 -11.84 -37.37 -26.92
N SER A 50 -12.32 -37.82 -28.08
CA SER A 50 -12.18 -37.12 -29.37
C SER A 50 -13.31 -36.11 -29.65
N LEU A 51 -14.32 -36.00 -28.78
CA LEU A 51 -15.46 -35.12 -28.97
C LEU A 51 -15.19 -33.71 -28.43
N VAL A 52 -15.20 -32.72 -29.33
CA VAL A 52 -15.11 -31.28 -28.98
C VAL A 52 -16.19 -30.89 -27.96
N PHE A 53 -17.43 -31.35 -28.19
CA PHE A 53 -18.58 -31.12 -27.31
C PHE A 53 -18.94 -32.39 -26.56
N HIS A 54 -18.09 -32.79 -25.62
CA HIS A 54 -18.43 -33.87 -24.71
C HIS A 54 -19.61 -33.45 -23.81
N HIS A 55 -20.63 -34.30 -23.69
CA HIS A 55 -21.60 -34.18 -22.59
C HIS A 55 -20.84 -34.41 -21.28
N SER A 56 -20.51 -33.32 -20.62
CA SER A 56 -19.90 -33.30 -19.30
C SER A 56 -20.70 -34.20 -18.37
N ARG A 57 -19.98 -34.94 -17.51
CA ARG A 57 -20.42 -35.61 -16.28
C ARG A 57 -21.93 -35.54 -15.99
N LYS A 58 -22.60 -36.69 -15.79
CA LYS A 58 -23.91 -36.70 -15.08
C LYS A 58 -23.69 -36.11 -13.68
N ILE A 59 -23.87 -34.79 -13.53
CA ILE A 59 -23.82 -34.15 -12.23
C ILE A 59 -25.16 -34.42 -11.58
N TYR A 60 -25.11 -34.97 -10.38
CA TYR A 60 -26.26 -35.11 -9.53
C TYR A 60 -26.89 -33.72 -9.34
N ASN A 61 -28.12 -33.53 -9.78
CA ASN A 61 -28.94 -32.35 -9.47
C ASN A 61 -29.22 -32.21 -7.94
N ASN A 62 -28.67 -33.12 -7.14
CA ASN A 62 -28.89 -33.24 -5.71
C ASN A 62 -27.68 -32.74 -4.92
N VAL A 63 -27.92 -32.38 -3.66
CA VAL A 63 -26.90 -31.95 -2.70
C VAL A 63 -25.89 -33.07 -2.45
N ARG A 64 -24.61 -32.71 -2.27
CA ARG A 64 -23.55 -33.66 -1.91
C ARG A 64 -23.83 -34.27 -0.53
N PRO A 65 -23.76 -35.61 -0.38
CA PRO A 65 -23.86 -36.26 0.92
C PRO A 65 -22.82 -35.73 1.92
N LYS A 66 -23.16 -35.71 3.20
CA LYS A 66 -22.37 -35.11 4.28
C LYS A 66 -20.95 -35.69 4.40
N ASP A 67 -20.82 -37.01 4.26
CA ASP A 67 -19.55 -37.75 4.28
C ASP A 67 -18.63 -37.29 3.15
N GLN A 68 -19.17 -37.10 1.95
CA GLN A 68 -18.41 -36.58 0.81
C GLN A 68 -18.11 -35.09 0.99
N LEU A 69 -19.06 -34.29 1.50
CA LEU A 69 -18.86 -32.86 1.73
C LEU A 69 -17.66 -32.61 2.65
N LEU A 70 -17.54 -33.37 3.75
CA LEU A 70 -16.41 -33.27 4.68
C LEU A 70 -15.06 -33.56 4.01
N VAL A 71 -14.99 -34.59 3.17
CA VAL A 71 -13.74 -34.94 2.45
C VAL A 71 -13.31 -33.79 1.55
N HIS A 72 -14.23 -33.23 0.77
CA HIS A 72 -13.93 -32.12 -0.14
C HIS A 72 -13.64 -30.81 0.59
N ALA A 73 -14.33 -30.53 1.70
CA ALA A 73 -14.05 -29.38 2.53
C ALA A 73 -12.64 -29.47 3.14
N LYS A 74 -12.24 -30.65 3.64
CA LYS A 74 -10.90 -30.86 4.19
C LYS A 74 -9.81 -30.63 3.16
N ASP A 75 -9.94 -31.28 2.00
CA ASP A 75 -8.97 -31.17 0.91
C ASP A 75 -8.80 -29.71 0.46
N PHE A 76 -9.90 -28.99 0.27
CA PHE A 76 -9.85 -27.59 -0.13
C PHE A 76 -9.22 -26.68 0.95
N ILE A 77 -9.58 -26.86 2.21
CA ILE A 77 -9.05 -26.04 3.30
C ILE A 77 -7.57 -26.31 3.54
N ASP A 78 -7.13 -27.57 3.42
CA ASP A 78 -5.71 -27.92 3.43
C ASP A 78 -4.97 -27.21 2.29
N GLN A 79 -5.53 -27.23 1.07
CA GLN A 79 -4.94 -26.51 -0.07
C GLN A 79 -4.86 -24.99 0.19
N TYR A 80 -5.93 -24.39 0.74
CA TYR A 80 -5.95 -22.97 1.09
C TYR A 80 -4.88 -22.63 2.13
N PHE A 81 -4.85 -23.34 3.26
CA PHE A 81 -3.89 -23.07 4.33
C PHE A 81 -2.45 -23.42 3.93
N ALA A 82 -2.24 -24.41 3.06
CA ALA A 82 -0.93 -24.66 2.46
C ALA A 82 -0.48 -23.48 1.58
N SER A 83 -1.38 -22.89 0.79
CA SER A 83 -1.06 -21.76 -0.08
C SER A 83 -0.61 -20.51 0.69
N VAL A 84 -1.17 -20.29 1.89
CA VAL A 84 -0.79 -19.18 2.78
C VAL A 84 0.24 -19.59 3.84
N LYS A 85 0.96 -20.71 3.64
CA LYS A 85 2.01 -21.24 4.53
C LYS A 85 1.58 -21.40 6.01
N ARG A 86 0.30 -21.70 6.26
CA ARG A 86 -0.31 -21.87 7.60
C ARG A 86 -0.94 -23.25 7.81
N LEU A 87 -0.58 -24.22 6.97
CA LEU A 87 -0.99 -25.60 7.17
C LEU A 87 -0.52 -26.08 8.55
N ASN A 88 -1.40 -26.77 9.27
CA ASN A 88 -1.20 -27.24 10.66
C ASN A 88 -0.99 -26.13 11.71
N SER A 89 -1.36 -24.89 11.42
CA SER A 89 -1.41 -23.82 12.44
C SER A 89 -2.66 -23.92 13.32
N GLN A 90 -2.66 -23.23 14.47
CA GLN A 90 -3.83 -23.13 15.34
C GLN A 90 -5.06 -22.54 14.63
N ALA A 91 -4.84 -21.55 13.74
CA ALA A 91 -5.90 -20.97 12.91
C ALA A 91 -6.49 -22.00 11.94
N HIS A 92 -5.65 -22.86 11.34
CA HIS A 92 -6.07 -23.95 10.47
C HIS A 92 -6.92 -24.97 11.23
N GLU A 93 -6.45 -25.47 12.37
CA GLU A 93 -7.19 -26.45 13.18
C GLU A 93 -8.52 -25.89 13.68
N THR A 94 -8.54 -24.62 14.12
CA THR A 94 -9.76 -23.94 14.55
C THR A 94 -10.76 -23.80 13.40
N ARG A 95 -10.30 -23.37 12.22
CA ARG A 95 -11.19 -23.24 11.06
C ARG A 95 -11.73 -24.60 10.63
N TRP A 96 -10.91 -25.64 10.62
CA TRP A 96 -11.35 -26.99 10.31
C TRP A 96 -12.43 -27.49 11.26
N LYS A 97 -12.25 -27.29 12.58
CA LYS A 97 -13.26 -27.63 13.58
C LYS A 97 -14.58 -26.89 13.36
N ASN A 98 -14.51 -25.58 13.10
CA ASN A 98 -15.71 -24.77 12.82
C ASN A 98 -16.49 -25.31 11.61
N ILE A 99 -15.80 -25.73 10.54
CA ILE A 99 -16.44 -26.33 9.37
C ILE A 99 -17.12 -27.65 9.72
N GLN A 100 -16.48 -28.51 10.51
CA GLN A 100 -17.10 -29.75 10.99
C GLN A 100 -18.37 -29.47 11.79
N ASP A 101 -18.32 -28.51 12.72
CA ASP A 101 -19.45 -28.12 13.56
C ASP A 101 -20.60 -27.49 12.74
N GLU A 102 -20.29 -26.65 11.74
CA GLU A 102 -21.27 -26.06 10.80
C GLU A 102 -21.99 -27.16 10.00
N ILE A 103 -21.23 -28.11 9.45
CA ILE A 103 -21.75 -29.22 8.66
C ILE A 103 -22.61 -30.15 9.53
N GLU A 104 -22.20 -30.42 10.76
CA GLU A 104 -23.00 -31.22 11.71
C GLU A 104 -24.35 -30.56 12.00
N LYS A 105 -24.34 -29.25 12.24
CA LYS A 105 -25.52 -28.48 12.65
C LYS A 105 -26.49 -28.21 11.50
N THR A 106 -25.98 -27.91 10.31
CA THR A 106 -26.79 -27.37 9.21
C THR A 106 -26.82 -28.25 7.96
N GLY A 107 -26.00 -29.30 7.92
CA GLY A 107 -25.79 -30.14 6.72
C GLY A 107 -24.90 -29.49 5.66
N THR A 108 -24.39 -28.28 5.89
CA THR A 108 -23.52 -27.53 4.97
C THR A 108 -22.59 -26.58 5.73
N TYR A 109 -21.78 -25.77 5.04
CA TYR A 109 -20.98 -24.71 5.64
C TYR A 109 -20.83 -23.53 4.69
N GLN A 110 -20.26 -22.42 5.17
CA GLN A 110 -19.97 -21.25 4.35
C GLN A 110 -18.47 -21.00 4.21
N LEU A 111 -18.03 -20.68 2.99
CA LEU A 111 -16.68 -20.15 2.75
C LEU A 111 -16.57 -18.73 3.30
N THR A 112 -15.41 -18.40 3.87
CA THR A 112 -15.03 -17.00 4.07
C THR A 112 -14.79 -16.31 2.73
N GLU A 113 -14.71 -14.98 2.72
CA GLU A 113 -14.44 -14.23 1.48
C GLU A 113 -13.08 -14.62 0.89
N THR A 114 -12.03 -14.72 1.72
CA THR A 114 -10.68 -15.10 1.26
C THR A 114 -10.63 -16.52 0.72
N GLU A 115 -11.33 -17.46 1.36
CA GLU A 115 -11.50 -18.84 0.88
C GLU A 115 -12.22 -18.85 -0.48
N LEU A 116 -13.30 -18.08 -0.65
CA LEU A 116 -14.02 -17.99 -1.93
C LEU A 116 -13.14 -17.42 -3.04
N VAL A 117 -12.39 -16.35 -2.76
CA VAL A 117 -11.48 -15.74 -3.74
C VAL A 117 -10.41 -16.73 -4.19
N TYR A 118 -9.78 -17.42 -3.22
CA TYR A 118 -8.81 -18.47 -3.52
C TYR A 118 -9.43 -19.59 -4.36
N GLY A 119 -10.61 -20.07 -3.98
CA GLY A 119 -11.33 -21.14 -4.67
C GLY A 119 -11.65 -20.80 -6.12
N CYS A 120 -12.15 -19.59 -6.40
CA CYS A 120 -12.45 -19.14 -7.76
C CYS A 120 -11.20 -19.06 -8.64
N LYS A 121 -10.11 -18.49 -8.11
CA LYS A 121 -8.82 -18.39 -8.81
C LYS A 121 -8.25 -19.77 -9.12
N LEU A 122 -8.28 -20.67 -8.13
CA LEU A 122 -7.80 -22.03 -8.29
C LEU A 122 -8.65 -22.84 -9.27
N ALA A 123 -9.99 -22.65 -9.28
CA ALA A 123 -10.87 -23.27 -10.26
C ALA A 123 -10.52 -22.88 -11.70
N TRP A 124 -10.17 -21.62 -11.95
CA TRP A 124 -9.72 -21.20 -13.28
C TRP A 124 -8.33 -21.74 -13.64
N ARG A 125 -7.40 -21.76 -12.67
CA ARG A 125 -6.08 -22.42 -12.82
C ARG A 125 -6.21 -23.90 -13.21
N ASN A 126 -7.25 -24.56 -12.70
CA ASN A 126 -7.52 -25.98 -12.92
C ASN A 126 -8.35 -26.27 -14.18
N ALA A 127 -8.80 -25.25 -14.93
CA ALA A 127 -9.77 -25.43 -16.02
C ALA A 127 -9.14 -26.08 -17.28
N PRO A 128 -9.49 -27.33 -17.65
CA PRO A 128 -8.84 -28.05 -18.76
C PRO A 128 -9.17 -27.47 -20.15
N ARG A 129 -10.28 -26.73 -20.26
CA ARG A 129 -10.82 -26.16 -21.51
C ARG A 129 -10.56 -24.66 -21.67
N CYS A 130 -9.64 -24.07 -20.91
CA CYS A 130 -9.31 -22.64 -21.04
C CYS A 130 -7.85 -22.45 -21.44
N ILE A 131 -7.59 -22.10 -22.70
CA ILE A 131 -6.24 -21.84 -23.21
C ILE A 131 -5.61 -20.59 -22.56
N GLY A 132 -6.42 -19.55 -22.28
CA GLY A 132 -5.96 -18.26 -21.73
C GLY A 132 -5.81 -18.17 -20.21
N ARG A 133 -5.73 -19.30 -19.49
CA ARG A 133 -5.79 -19.33 -18.01
C ARG A 133 -4.49 -18.97 -17.28
N ILE A 134 -3.44 -18.54 -17.99
CA ILE A 134 -2.18 -18.12 -17.35
C ILE A 134 -2.37 -16.93 -16.38
N GLN A 135 -3.38 -16.09 -16.61
CA GLN A 135 -3.72 -14.94 -15.76
C GLN A 135 -4.67 -15.28 -14.60
N TRP A 136 -4.81 -16.57 -14.24
CA TRP A 136 -5.75 -17.03 -13.21
C TRP A 136 -5.66 -16.27 -11.88
N SER A 137 -4.46 -15.82 -11.51
CA SER A 137 -4.20 -15.07 -10.29
C SER A 137 -4.81 -13.65 -10.30
N LYS A 138 -5.06 -13.07 -11.48
CA LYS A 138 -5.63 -11.72 -11.65
C LYS A 138 -7.16 -11.69 -11.72
N LEU A 139 -7.83 -12.84 -11.54
CA LEU A 139 -9.29 -12.93 -11.57
C LEU A 139 -9.92 -12.04 -10.48
N GLN A 140 -10.75 -11.08 -10.89
CA GLN A 140 -11.59 -10.33 -9.96
C GLN A 140 -12.79 -11.19 -9.55
N VAL A 141 -13.03 -11.31 -8.25
CA VAL A 141 -14.17 -12.06 -7.70
C VAL A 141 -15.17 -11.07 -7.12
N PHE A 142 -16.44 -11.16 -7.52
CA PHE A 142 -17.56 -10.46 -6.92
C PHE A 142 -18.35 -11.44 -6.05
N ASP A 143 -18.21 -11.33 -4.72
CA ASP A 143 -19.00 -12.13 -3.79
C ASP A 143 -20.42 -11.56 -3.68
N CYS A 144 -21.37 -12.22 -4.35
CA CYS A 144 -22.78 -11.87 -4.36
C CYS A 144 -23.65 -12.92 -3.65
N ARG A 145 -23.07 -13.70 -2.73
CA ARG A 145 -23.79 -14.74 -1.96
C ARG A 145 -24.86 -14.17 -1.00
N SER A 146 -24.91 -12.86 -0.81
CA SER A 146 -25.99 -12.18 -0.06
C SER A 146 -27.19 -11.80 -0.93
N VAL A 147 -27.13 -11.97 -2.26
CA VAL A 147 -28.23 -11.63 -3.17
C VAL A 147 -29.33 -12.68 -3.06
N THR A 148 -30.58 -12.23 -2.93
CA THR A 148 -31.75 -13.12 -2.71
C THR A 148 -32.82 -13.04 -3.80
N THR A 149 -32.71 -12.11 -4.75
CA THR A 149 -33.74 -11.84 -5.77
C THR A 149 -33.17 -11.83 -7.18
N THR A 150 -34.03 -12.08 -8.18
CA THR A 150 -33.71 -12.01 -9.62
C THR A 150 -33.29 -10.59 -10.03
N SER A 151 -33.90 -9.56 -9.47
CA SER A 151 -33.50 -8.16 -9.71
C SER A 151 -32.10 -7.86 -9.17
N GLY A 152 -31.77 -8.34 -7.95
CA GLY A 152 -30.42 -8.21 -7.41
C GLY A 152 -29.38 -9.00 -8.21
N MET A 153 -29.75 -10.15 -8.76
CA MET A 153 -28.89 -10.89 -9.69
C MET A 153 -28.62 -10.08 -10.97
N PHE A 154 -29.66 -9.49 -11.57
CA PHE A 154 -29.54 -8.67 -12.76
C PHE A 154 -28.62 -7.46 -12.55
N GLU A 155 -28.74 -6.77 -11.41
CA GLU A 155 -27.87 -5.64 -11.05
C GLU A 155 -26.40 -6.06 -10.88
N ALA A 156 -26.14 -7.18 -10.21
CA ALA A 156 -24.80 -7.73 -10.06
C ALA A 156 -24.18 -8.13 -11.42
N ILE A 157 -24.99 -8.70 -12.32
CA ILE A 157 -24.59 -9.04 -13.69
C ILE A 157 -24.27 -7.79 -14.51
N CYS A 158 -25.07 -6.72 -14.40
CA CYS A 158 -24.78 -5.45 -15.06
C CYS A 158 -23.44 -4.86 -14.57
N THR A 159 -23.15 -4.99 -13.27
CA THR A 159 -21.87 -4.57 -12.68
C THR A 159 -20.72 -5.39 -13.25
N HIS A 160 -20.89 -6.71 -13.35
CA HIS A 160 -19.93 -7.60 -14.01
C HIS A 160 -19.64 -7.14 -15.44
N ILE A 161 -20.68 -6.92 -16.26
CA ILE A 161 -20.52 -6.49 -17.66
C ILE A 161 -19.77 -5.16 -17.75
N LYS A 162 -20.15 -4.16 -16.94
CA LYS A 162 -19.49 -2.83 -16.92
C LYS A 162 -18.01 -2.94 -16.54
N TYR A 163 -17.69 -3.67 -15.47
CA TYR A 163 -16.32 -3.86 -15.00
C TYR A 163 -15.47 -4.65 -16.01
N ALA A 164 -16.02 -5.75 -16.52
CA ALA A 164 -15.28 -6.65 -17.40
C ALA A 164 -15.08 -6.05 -18.81
N THR A 165 -16.05 -5.30 -19.33
CA THR A 165 -15.94 -4.65 -20.64
C THR A 165 -14.93 -3.51 -20.64
N ASN A 166 -14.87 -2.70 -19.57
CA ASN A 166 -13.86 -1.66 -19.34
C ASN A 166 -13.46 -0.86 -20.61
N LYS A 167 -14.47 -0.33 -21.32
CA LYS A 167 -14.32 0.45 -22.55
C LYS A 167 -13.50 -0.23 -23.66
N GLY A 168 -13.53 -1.56 -23.72
CA GLY A 168 -12.78 -2.38 -24.67
C GLY A 168 -11.58 -3.09 -24.05
N ASN A 169 -10.97 -2.56 -22.98
CA ASN A 169 -9.84 -3.22 -22.34
C ASN A 169 -10.29 -4.31 -21.37
N ILE A 170 -10.63 -5.49 -21.91
CA ILE A 170 -11.32 -6.58 -21.20
C ILE A 170 -10.59 -7.03 -19.94
N ARG A 171 -11.31 -7.11 -18.82
CA ARG A 171 -10.83 -7.60 -17.52
C ARG A 171 -11.49 -8.92 -17.16
N SER A 172 -10.73 -9.89 -16.65
CA SER A 172 -11.28 -11.16 -16.15
C SER A 172 -12.02 -10.98 -14.85
N ALA A 173 -13.27 -11.43 -14.81
CA ALA A 173 -14.11 -11.39 -13.62
C ALA A 173 -14.93 -12.66 -13.46
N ILE A 174 -15.31 -12.95 -12.22
CA ILE A 174 -16.33 -13.93 -11.84
C ILE A 174 -17.27 -13.30 -10.81
N THR A 175 -18.57 -13.54 -10.94
CA THR A 175 -19.56 -13.15 -9.93
C THR A 175 -20.14 -14.40 -9.33
N VAL A 176 -20.15 -14.55 -8.00
CA VAL A 176 -20.62 -15.78 -7.35
C VAL A 176 -21.90 -15.50 -6.58
N PHE A 177 -23.01 -16.12 -7.00
CA PHE A 177 -24.31 -16.09 -6.32
C PHE A 177 -24.40 -17.18 -5.24
N PRO A 178 -25.44 -17.20 -4.39
CA PRO A 178 -25.55 -18.18 -3.30
C PRO A 178 -25.37 -19.63 -3.76
N GLN A 179 -24.76 -20.43 -2.88
CA GLN A 179 -24.56 -21.86 -3.11
C GLN A 179 -25.89 -22.62 -3.12
N ARG A 180 -25.91 -23.75 -3.82
CA ARG A 180 -26.98 -24.74 -3.76
C ARG A 180 -27.13 -25.27 -2.33
N THR A 181 -28.37 -25.35 -1.86
CA THR A 181 -28.72 -25.84 -0.53
C THR A 181 -29.46 -27.17 -0.57
N ASP A 182 -30.48 -27.31 -1.43
CA ASP A 182 -31.35 -28.50 -1.49
C ASP A 182 -31.65 -28.98 -2.92
N GLY A 183 -31.04 -28.36 -3.94
CA GLY A 183 -31.28 -28.65 -5.36
C GLY A 183 -32.61 -28.11 -5.90
N LYS A 184 -33.44 -27.49 -5.06
CA LYS A 184 -34.71 -26.84 -5.46
C LYS A 184 -34.61 -25.33 -5.45
N HIS A 185 -33.78 -24.77 -4.57
CA HIS A 185 -33.64 -23.33 -4.35
C HIS A 185 -32.41 -22.71 -5.04
N ASP A 186 -32.02 -23.23 -6.20
CA ASP A 186 -30.85 -22.76 -6.93
C ASP A 186 -31.00 -21.31 -7.44
N PHE A 187 -29.86 -20.62 -7.53
CA PHE A 187 -29.71 -19.35 -8.22
C PHE A 187 -29.16 -19.63 -9.61
N ARG A 188 -29.96 -19.39 -10.65
CA ARG A 188 -29.60 -19.78 -12.03
C ARG A 188 -29.65 -18.58 -12.96
N ILE A 189 -28.63 -18.48 -13.79
CA ILE A 189 -28.65 -17.71 -15.04
C ILE A 189 -28.98 -18.71 -16.13
N TRP A 190 -30.10 -18.51 -16.82
CA TRP A 190 -30.55 -19.47 -17.82
C TRP A 190 -29.72 -19.32 -19.08
N ASN A 191 -29.35 -18.10 -19.46
CA ASN A 191 -28.52 -17.84 -20.62
C ASN A 191 -27.18 -18.59 -20.54
N PRO A 192 -26.73 -19.25 -21.63
CA PRO A 192 -25.39 -19.84 -21.70
C PRO A 192 -24.25 -18.84 -21.54
N GLN A 193 -24.44 -17.63 -22.08
CA GLN A 193 -23.55 -16.49 -21.90
C GLN A 193 -24.38 -15.27 -21.48
N LEU A 194 -23.77 -14.33 -20.76
CA LEU A 194 -24.47 -13.12 -20.32
C LEU A 194 -24.99 -12.29 -21.50
N ILE A 195 -24.22 -12.25 -22.58
CA ILE A 195 -24.61 -11.60 -23.84
C ILE A 195 -24.67 -12.70 -24.89
N LEU A 196 -25.80 -12.79 -25.58
CA LEU A 196 -26.03 -13.77 -26.63
C LEU A 196 -26.93 -13.15 -27.71
N TYR A 197 -26.64 -13.43 -28.98
CA TYR A 197 -27.55 -13.07 -30.06
C TYR A 197 -28.68 -14.09 -30.19
N ALA A 198 -29.87 -13.62 -30.55
CA ALA A 198 -31.03 -14.45 -30.80
C ALA A 198 -30.93 -15.19 -32.14
N GLY A 199 -31.65 -16.30 -32.25
CA GLY A 199 -31.73 -17.15 -33.42
C GLY A 199 -33.17 -17.49 -33.72
N TYR A 200 -33.58 -17.31 -34.97
CA TYR A 200 -34.94 -17.56 -35.43
C TYR A 200 -34.91 -18.57 -36.55
N LYS A 201 -35.67 -19.66 -36.40
CA LYS A 201 -35.88 -20.62 -37.48
C LYS A 201 -37.11 -20.20 -38.29
N ASN A 202 -36.94 -20.05 -39.60
CA ASN A 202 -38.02 -19.75 -40.54
C ASN A 202 -38.74 -21.05 -40.96
N GLU A 203 -39.93 -20.90 -41.56
CA GLU A 203 -40.75 -22.04 -42.01
C GLU A 203 -40.07 -22.85 -43.13
N ASP A 204 -39.24 -22.20 -43.95
CA ASP A 204 -38.46 -22.80 -45.04
C ASP A 204 -37.18 -23.52 -44.55
N GLY A 205 -36.93 -23.55 -43.23
CA GLY A 205 -35.76 -24.17 -42.63
C GLY A 205 -34.51 -23.28 -42.60
N THR A 206 -34.57 -22.05 -43.12
CA THR A 206 -33.50 -21.06 -42.99
C THR A 206 -33.47 -20.43 -41.60
N PHE A 207 -32.36 -19.76 -41.27
CA PHE A 207 -32.17 -19.12 -39.96
C PHE A 207 -31.88 -17.62 -40.11
N ILE A 208 -32.42 -16.83 -39.18
CA ILE A 208 -32.04 -15.43 -38.97
C ILE A 208 -31.34 -15.35 -37.62
N GLY A 209 -30.16 -14.74 -37.58
CA GLY A 209 -29.36 -14.60 -36.35
C GLY A 209 -28.49 -15.82 -36.07
N ASP A 210 -28.36 -16.21 -34.80
CA ASP A 210 -27.46 -17.29 -34.38
C ASP A 210 -28.21 -18.62 -34.18
N PRO A 211 -28.02 -19.63 -35.06
CA PRO A 211 -28.71 -20.92 -34.95
C PRO A 211 -28.51 -21.64 -33.61
N ASN A 212 -27.37 -21.44 -32.95
CA ASN A 212 -27.06 -22.08 -31.66
C ASN A 212 -27.95 -21.59 -30.50
N SER A 213 -28.65 -20.47 -30.69
CA SER A 213 -29.51 -19.86 -29.68
C SER A 213 -31.00 -20.08 -29.91
N VAL A 214 -31.40 -20.79 -30.98
CA VAL A 214 -32.81 -20.93 -31.41
C VAL A 214 -33.68 -21.50 -30.29
N ASP A 215 -33.27 -22.61 -29.66
CA ASP A 215 -34.06 -23.25 -28.61
C ASP A 215 -34.29 -22.31 -27.42
N PHE A 216 -33.25 -21.57 -27.02
CA PHE A 216 -33.36 -20.62 -25.92
C PHE A 216 -34.13 -19.36 -26.31
N THR A 217 -34.02 -18.92 -27.57
CA THR A 217 -34.82 -17.82 -28.12
C THR A 217 -36.32 -18.13 -28.01
N GLU A 218 -36.72 -19.36 -28.33
CA GLU A 218 -38.11 -19.82 -28.16
C GLU A 218 -38.56 -19.84 -26.70
N VAL A 219 -37.66 -20.16 -25.77
CA VAL A 219 -37.94 -20.05 -24.32
C VAL A 219 -38.21 -18.59 -23.93
N CYS A 220 -37.38 -17.64 -24.38
CA CYS A 220 -37.60 -16.21 -24.13
C CYS A 220 -38.94 -15.72 -24.70
N ILE A 221 -39.29 -16.14 -25.93
CA ILE A 221 -40.57 -15.80 -26.56
C ILE A 221 -41.75 -16.35 -25.75
N LYS A 222 -41.67 -17.61 -25.29
CA LYS A 222 -42.71 -18.22 -24.43
C LYS A 222 -42.88 -17.54 -23.08
N LEU A 223 -41.80 -16.97 -22.54
CA LEU A 223 -41.83 -16.12 -21.33
C LEU A 223 -42.44 -14.72 -21.58
N GLY A 224 -42.75 -14.38 -22.84
CA GLY A 224 -43.40 -13.13 -23.22
C GLY A 224 -42.46 -12.05 -23.74
N TRP A 225 -41.18 -12.36 -24.00
CA TRP A 225 -40.30 -11.47 -24.74
C TRP A 225 -40.78 -11.29 -26.19
N LYS A 226 -40.64 -10.07 -26.73
CA LYS A 226 -41.12 -9.74 -28.08
C LYS A 226 -39.93 -9.41 -28.99
N PRO A 227 -39.54 -10.34 -29.88
CA PRO A 227 -38.38 -10.15 -30.74
C PRO A 227 -38.65 -9.14 -31.87
N LYS A 228 -37.60 -8.46 -32.32
CA LYS A 228 -37.57 -7.61 -33.53
C LYS A 228 -37.17 -8.40 -34.78
N ARG A 229 -36.60 -9.60 -34.62
CA ARG A 229 -36.23 -10.56 -35.68
C ARG A 229 -35.16 -10.03 -36.65
N HIS A 230 -34.03 -9.54 -36.11
CA HIS A 230 -32.85 -9.22 -36.93
C HIS A 230 -31.60 -10.03 -36.52
N ARG A 231 -30.59 -10.03 -37.38
CA ARG A 231 -29.43 -10.95 -37.32
C ARG A 231 -28.56 -10.84 -36.06
N PHE A 232 -28.53 -9.68 -35.43
CA PHE A 232 -27.69 -9.40 -34.26
C PHE A 232 -28.53 -8.79 -33.13
N GLU A 233 -29.66 -9.41 -32.84
CA GLU A 233 -30.56 -9.01 -31.76
C GLU A 233 -30.11 -9.65 -30.44
N VAL A 234 -29.83 -8.86 -29.41
CA VAL A 234 -29.37 -9.37 -28.11
C VAL A 234 -30.56 -9.94 -27.32
N LEU A 235 -30.42 -11.17 -26.83
CA LEU A 235 -31.42 -11.83 -25.98
C LEU A 235 -31.52 -11.19 -24.59
N PRO A 236 -32.71 -11.21 -23.95
CA PRO A 236 -32.83 -10.80 -22.55
C PRO A 236 -32.12 -11.81 -21.64
N LEU A 237 -31.69 -11.35 -20.47
CA LEU A 237 -31.22 -12.20 -19.38
C LEU A 237 -32.40 -12.83 -18.67
N VAL A 238 -32.46 -14.16 -18.63
CA VAL A 238 -33.47 -14.93 -17.91
C VAL A 238 -32.85 -15.49 -16.63
N LEU A 239 -33.40 -15.09 -15.47
CA LEU A 239 -32.82 -15.33 -14.15
C LEU A 239 -33.86 -15.96 -13.23
N SER A 240 -33.45 -16.95 -12.44
CA SER A 240 -34.26 -17.49 -11.34
C SER A 240 -33.46 -17.49 -10.04
N ALA A 241 -34.09 -17.05 -8.95
CA ALA A 241 -33.48 -16.97 -7.63
C ALA A 241 -34.28 -17.82 -6.63
N ASN A 242 -33.59 -18.53 -5.74
CA ASN A 242 -34.19 -19.27 -4.63
C ASN A 242 -35.35 -20.20 -5.09
N GLY A 243 -35.19 -20.87 -6.23
CA GLY A 243 -36.19 -21.82 -6.74
C GLY A 243 -37.53 -21.22 -7.19
N HIS A 244 -37.61 -19.91 -7.38
CA HIS A 244 -38.79 -19.27 -7.98
C HIS A 244 -38.78 -19.41 -9.51
N ASP A 245 -39.97 -19.27 -10.13
CA ASP A 245 -40.08 -19.18 -11.59
C ASP A 245 -39.25 -17.99 -12.12
N PRO A 246 -38.68 -18.08 -13.33
CA PRO A 246 -37.73 -17.09 -13.82
C PRO A 246 -38.38 -15.75 -14.18
N ASP A 247 -37.62 -14.68 -14.02
CA ASP A 247 -37.89 -13.37 -14.61
C ASP A 247 -36.94 -13.13 -15.78
N TYR A 248 -37.33 -12.29 -16.75
CA TYR A 248 -36.43 -11.83 -17.82
C TYR A 248 -36.19 -10.32 -17.76
N PHE A 249 -34.97 -9.91 -18.13
CA PHE A 249 -34.51 -8.54 -18.10
C PHE A 249 -33.81 -8.20 -19.42
N GLU A 250 -34.20 -7.10 -20.07
CA GLU A 250 -33.50 -6.60 -21.25
C GLU A 250 -32.20 -5.89 -20.83
N LEU A 251 -31.08 -6.26 -21.46
CA LEU A 251 -29.81 -5.57 -21.27
C LEU A 251 -29.88 -4.18 -21.92
N PRO A 252 -29.46 -3.11 -21.22
CA PRO A 252 -29.36 -1.79 -21.82
C PRO A 252 -28.38 -1.81 -23.00
N PRO A 253 -28.73 -1.26 -24.19
CA PRO A 253 -27.85 -1.27 -25.36
C PRO A 253 -26.47 -0.66 -25.09
N GLU A 254 -26.39 0.35 -24.24
CA GLU A 254 -25.14 1.02 -23.84
C GLU A 254 -24.18 0.14 -23.02
N MET A 255 -24.66 -0.97 -22.45
CA MET A 255 -23.82 -1.93 -21.73
C MET A 255 -23.21 -2.99 -22.65
N VAL A 256 -23.74 -3.16 -23.86
CA VAL A 256 -23.29 -4.18 -24.80
C VAL A 256 -22.40 -3.53 -25.86
N LEU A 257 -21.09 -3.59 -25.63
CA LEU A 257 -20.11 -3.17 -26.62
C LEU A 257 -20.08 -4.17 -27.78
N GLN A 258 -20.55 -3.75 -28.96
CA GLN A 258 -20.52 -4.53 -30.19
C GLN A 258 -19.47 -3.97 -31.14
N VAL A 259 -18.66 -4.85 -31.70
CA VAL A 259 -17.63 -4.53 -32.70
C VAL A 259 -18.19 -4.89 -34.07
N GLU A 260 -18.32 -3.90 -34.95
CA GLU A 260 -18.65 -4.11 -36.36
C GLU A 260 -17.42 -4.64 -37.11
N MET A 261 -17.62 -5.65 -37.96
CA MET A 261 -16.52 -6.28 -38.69
C MET A 261 -16.21 -5.54 -39.98
N VAL A 262 -14.96 -5.13 -40.10
CA VAL A 262 -14.34 -4.54 -41.28
C VAL A 262 -13.05 -5.29 -41.61
N HIS A 263 -12.55 -5.15 -42.84
CA HIS A 263 -11.34 -5.81 -43.28
C HIS A 263 -10.27 -4.77 -43.66
N PRO A 264 -8.96 -5.02 -43.39
CA PRO A 264 -7.90 -4.09 -43.77
C PRO A 264 -7.75 -3.91 -45.30
N GLU A 265 -8.08 -4.94 -46.08
CA GLU A 265 -7.88 -4.96 -47.55
C GLU A 265 -9.17 -5.00 -48.37
N PHE A 266 -10.31 -5.34 -47.75
CA PHE A 266 -11.57 -5.61 -48.46
C PHE A 266 -12.68 -4.68 -47.98
N ASP A 267 -12.84 -3.52 -48.62
CA ASP A 267 -13.86 -2.53 -48.26
C ASP A 267 -15.28 -3.11 -48.26
N TRP A 268 -15.57 -4.04 -49.18
CA TRP A 268 -16.85 -4.73 -49.29
C TRP A 268 -17.20 -5.56 -48.04
N PHE A 269 -16.25 -5.87 -47.17
CA PHE A 269 -16.49 -6.68 -45.97
C PHE A 269 -17.49 -5.99 -45.03
N LYS A 270 -17.47 -4.66 -44.96
CA LYS A 270 -18.43 -3.87 -44.17
C LYS A 270 -19.88 -4.09 -44.63
N GLU A 271 -20.10 -4.38 -45.91
CA GLU A 271 -21.43 -4.67 -46.47
C GLU A 271 -22.03 -5.98 -45.95
N LEU A 272 -21.22 -6.87 -45.37
CA LEU A 272 -21.71 -8.11 -44.76
C LEU A 272 -22.48 -7.87 -43.46
N ASP A 273 -22.41 -6.66 -42.89
CA ASP A 273 -23.02 -6.23 -41.61
C ASP A 273 -22.77 -7.23 -40.47
N LEU A 274 -21.60 -7.87 -40.47
CA LEU A 274 -21.19 -8.76 -39.39
C LEU A 274 -20.82 -7.93 -38.16
N LYS A 275 -21.26 -8.35 -36.97
CA LYS A 275 -20.83 -7.76 -35.71
C LYS A 275 -20.73 -8.82 -34.62
N TRP A 276 -19.94 -8.55 -33.59
CA TRP A 276 -19.83 -9.42 -32.43
C TRP A 276 -19.68 -8.62 -31.15
N PHE A 277 -20.25 -9.09 -30.04
CA PHE A 277 -20.10 -8.43 -28.75
C PHE A 277 -18.71 -8.70 -28.16
N ALA A 278 -18.17 -7.73 -27.41
CA ALA A 278 -16.79 -7.75 -26.95
C ALA A 278 -16.51 -8.72 -25.78
N LEU A 279 -17.52 -9.01 -24.94
CA LEU A 279 -17.33 -9.69 -23.66
C LEU A 279 -17.78 -11.17 -23.69
N PRO A 280 -16.87 -12.16 -23.61
CA PRO A 280 -17.20 -13.59 -23.60
C PRO A 280 -17.53 -14.11 -22.19
N ALA A 281 -18.60 -13.62 -21.58
CA ALA A 281 -18.98 -14.03 -20.22
C ALA A 281 -19.88 -15.29 -20.23
N VAL A 282 -19.32 -16.45 -19.90
CA VAL A 282 -20.02 -17.73 -19.77
C VAL A 282 -20.75 -17.82 -18.44
N SER A 283 -21.98 -18.33 -18.43
CA SER A 283 -22.86 -18.33 -17.24
C SER A 283 -23.55 -19.66 -16.95
N HIS A 284 -23.37 -20.67 -17.81
CA HIS A 284 -23.96 -22.00 -17.65
C HIS A 284 -23.00 -23.05 -17.09
N MET A 285 -21.94 -22.62 -16.41
CA MET A 285 -21.08 -23.50 -15.64
C MET A 285 -21.44 -23.43 -14.16
N ILE A 286 -21.13 -24.49 -13.42
CA ILE A 286 -21.21 -24.56 -11.96
C ILE A 286 -19.78 -24.51 -11.41
N LEU A 287 -19.58 -23.75 -10.33
CA LEU A 287 -18.33 -23.75 -9.57
C LEU A 287 -18.46 -24.76 -8.43
N ASP A 288 -17.59 -25.76 -8.41
CA ASP A 288 -17.46 -26.73 -7.32
C ASP A 288 -16.22 -26.37 -6.50
N CYS A 289 -16.42 -25.95 -5.25
CA CYS A 289 -15.37 -25.45 -4.37
C CYS A 289 -15.57 -25.92 -2.94
N GLY A 290 -14.62 -26.68 -2.39
CA GLY A 290 -14.71 -27.22 -1.03
C GLY A 290 -15.92 -28.14 -0.80
N GLY A 291 -16.45 -28.73 -1.88
CA GLY A 291 -17.67 -29.54 -1.86
C GLY A 291 -18.98 -28.76 -1.92
N LEU A 292 -18.91 -27.43 -1.95
CA LEU A 292 -20.03 -26.53 -2.18
C LEU A 292 -20.20 -26.28 -3.67
N GLN A 293 -21.45 -26.15 -4.10
CA GLN A 293 -21.82 -26.00 -5.51
C GLN A 293 -22.49 -24.64 -5.73
N PHE A 294 -21.90 -23.79 -6.57
CA PHE A 294 -22.43 -22.47 -6.91
C PHE A 294 -22.97 -22.48 -8.35
N THR A 295 -24.29 -22.44 -8.49
CA THR A 295 -25.01 -22.65 -9.76
C THR A 295 -25.19 -21.38 -10.59
N GLY A 296 -24.99 -20.21 -9.98
CA GLY A 296 -24.90 -18.93 -10.66
C GLY A 296 -23.50 -18.35 -10.49
N CYS A 297 -22.61 -18.60 -11.45
CA CYS A 297 -21.24 -18.09 -11.39
C CYS A 297 -20.73 -17.57 -12.75
N PRO A 298 -21.30 -16.48 -13.31
CA PRO A 298 -20.85 -15.97 -14.59
C PRO A 298 -19.38 -15.56 -14.53
N PHE A 299 -18.61 -15.99 -15.52
CA PHE A 299 -17.16 -15.86 -15.61
C PHE A 299 -16.77 -15.38 -17.01
N ASN A 300 -15.76 -14.51 -17.09
CA ASN A 300 -15.20 -14.09 -18.37
C ASN A 300 -13.66 -14.11 -18.41
N GLY A 301 -13.13 -14.49 -19.57
CA GLY A 301 -11.79 -14.12 -20.04
C GLY A 301 -11.91 -13.07 -21.15
N TRP A 302 -11.06 -13.18 -22.16
CA TRP A 302 -11.15 -12.45 -23.44
C TRP A 302 -11.30 -13.44 -24.59
N TYR A 303 -11.75 -12.95 -25.73
CA TYR A 303 -11.89 -13.79 -26.93
C TYR A 303 -10.53 -14.17 -27.50
N MET A 304 -10.45 -15.40 -28.00
CA MET A 304 -9.50 -15.76 -29.04
C MET A 304 -10.16 -15.52 -30.39
N SER A 305 -9.45 -14.92 -31.35
CA SER A 305 -10.00 -14.58 -32.67
C SER A 305 -10.74 -15.73 -33.34
N THR A 306 -10.18 -16.94 -33.30
CA THR A 306 -10.76 -18.14 -33.93
C THR A 306 -12.09 -18.58 -33.32
N GLU A 307 -12.42 -18.16 -32.09
CA GLU A 307 -13.77 -18.39 -31.53
C GLU A 307 -14.83 -17.61 -32.32
N ILE A 308 -14.51 -16.38 -32.72
CA ILE A 308 -15.41 -15.54 -33.50
C ILE A 308 -15.30 -15.89 -34.99
N GLY A 309 -14.10 -15.84 -35.55
CA GLY A 309 -13.86 -16.00 -37.00
C GLY A 309 -14.12 -17.42 -37.51
N CYS A 310 -13.55 -18.44 -36.86
CA CYS A 310 -13.72 -19.83 -37.31
C CYS A 310 -15.04 -20.43 -36.84
N ARG A 311 -15.31 -20.40 -35.53
CA ARG A 311 -16.44 -21.13 -34.96
C ARG A 311 -17.75 -20.38 -35.19
N ASN A 312 -17.85 -19.13 -34.72
CA ASN A 312 -19.13 -18.42 -34.78
C ASN A 312 -19.49 -17.99 -36.21
N PHE A 313 -18.56 -17.39 -36.96
CA PHE A 313 -18.82 -16.97 -38.34
C PHE A 313 -18.61 -18.08 -39.38
N GLY A 314 -17.61 -18.94 -39.20
CA GLY A 314 -17.19 -19.92 -40.20
C GLY A 314 -17.96 -21.24 -40.19
N ASP A 315 -18.37 -21.76 -39.02
CA ASP A 315 -18.99 -23.09 -38.95
C ASP A 315 -20.32 -23.15 -39.73
N THR A 316 -20.52 -24.27 -40.45
CA THR A 316 -21.68 -24.49 -41.32
C THR A 316 -23.00 -24.58 -40.55
N PHE A 317 -22.94 -24.91 -39.26
CA PHE A 317 -24.09 -24.98 -38.37
C PHE A 317 -24.31 -23.70 -37.53
N ARG A 318 -23.51 -22.63 -37.79
CA ARG A 318 -23.65 -21.30 -37.19
C ARG A 318 -23.98 -20.27 -38.28
N TYR A 319 -23.15 -19.26 -38.50
CA TYR A 319 -23.42 -18.21 -39.50
C TYR A 319 -22.98 -18.60 -40.92
N ASN A 320 -22.17 -19.66 -41.09
CA ASN A 320 -21.78 -20.23 -42.38
C ASN A 320 -21.27 -19.21 -43.43
N MET A 321 -20.34 -18.34 -43.05
CA MET A 321 -19.91 -17.20 -43.89
C MET A 321 -18.83 -17.54 -44.92
N LEU A 322 -18.22 -18.73 -44.87
CA LEU A 322 -17.04 -19.05 -45.68
C LEU A 322 -17.29 -18.93 -47.19
N GLU A 323 -18.39 -19.49 -47.70
CA GLU A 323 -18.71 -19.43 -49.13
C GLU A 323 -19.03 -18.00 -49.60
N THR A 324 -19.72 -17.23 -48.74
CA THR A 324 -20.03 -15.81 -49.02
C THR A 324 -18.75 -14.98 -49.16
N VAL A 325 -17.80 -15.16 -48.24
CA VAL A 325 -16.50 -14.48 -48.26
C VAL A 325 -15.68 -14.93 -49.47
N ALA A 326 -15.63 -16.24 -49.76
CA ALA A 326 -14.90 -16.78 -50.91
C ALA A 326 -15.43 -16.23 -52.24
N ASN A 327 -16.75 -16.14 -52.42
CA ASN A 327 -17.37 -15.56 -53.61
C ASN A 327 -17.04 -14.07 -53.77
N ARG A 328 -17.06 -13.29 -52.67
CA ARG A 328 -16.68 -11.87 -52.68
C ARG A 328 -15.18 -11.67 -52.99
N MET A 329 -14.33 -12.59 -52.57
CA MET A 329 -12.91 -12.65 -52.93
C MET A 329 -12.65 -13.21 -54.35
N ARG A 330 -13.69 -13.65 -55.07
CA ARG A 330 -13.60 -14.28 -56.40
C ARG A 330 -12.76 -15.57 -56.42
N LEU A 331 -12.83 -16.36 -55.33
CA LEU A 331 -12.21 -17.69 -55.26
C LEU A 331 -13.07 -18.73 -55.98
N ASP A 332 -12.44 -19.78 -56.53
CA ASP A 332 -13.17 -20.91 -57.13
C ASP A 332 -13.73 -21.84 -56.04
N THR A 333 -15.03 -21.76 -55.79
CA THR A 333 -15.73 -22.56 -54.78
C THR A 333 -16.17 -23.95 -55.27
N LYS A 334 -15.99 -24.25 -56.57
CA LYS A 334 -16.45 -25.52 -57.18
C LYS A 334 -15.61 -26.72 -56.78
N THR A 335 -14.37 -26.51 -56.36
CA THR A 335 -13.43 -27.58 -55.99
C THR A 335 -12.69 -27.23 -54.71
N SER A 336 -12.50 -28.21 -53.82
CA SER A 336 -11.69 -28.02 -52.60
C SER A 336 -10.20 -27.84 -52.92
N LEU A 337 -9.74 -28.19 -54.13
CA LEU A 337 -8.34 -28.03 -54.54
C LEU A 337 -7.89 -26.57 -54.61
N SER A 338 -8.82 -25.61 -54.73
CA SER A 338 -8.52 -24.19 -54.72
C SER A 338 -8.17 -23.63 -53.34
N LEU A 339 -8.37 -24.44 -52.28
CA LEU A 339 -8.23 -24.08 -50.87
C LEU A 339 -9.11 -22.88 -50.48
N TRP A 340 -10.27 -22.73 -51.12
CA TRP A 340 -11.12 -21.56 -50.92
C TRP A 340 -11.63 -21.43 -49.48
N LYS A 341 -11.90 -22.55 -48.79
CA LYS A 341 -12.36 -22.55 -47.40
C LYS A 341 -11.28 -22.02 -46.46
N ASP A 342 -10.05 -22.48 -46.65
CA ASP A 342 -8.89 -22.09 -45.85
C ASP A 342 -8.60 -20.59 -46.03
N LYS A 343 -8.58 -20.11 -47.29
CA LYS A 343 -8.39 -18.69 -47.61
C LYS A 343 -9.50 -17.83 -46.99
N ALA A 344 -10.77 -18.19 -47.20
CA ALA A 344 -11.89 -17.44 -46.63
C ALA A 344 -11.88 -17.43 -45.09
N MET A 345 -11.46 -18.52 -44.45
CA MET A 345 -11.36 -18.61 -42.99
C MET A 345 -10.24 -17.74 -42.43
N VAL A 346 -9.11 -17.65 -43.13
CA VAL A 346 -8.01 -16.73 -42.78
C VAL A 346 -8.49 -15.28 -42.83
N GLU A 347 -9.16 -14.88 -43.92
CA GLU A 347 -9.67 -13.50 -44.05
C GLU A 347 -10.78 -13.18 -43.05
N LEU A 348 -11.64 -14.13 -42.68
CA LEU A 348 -12.61 -13.95 -41.59
C LEU A 348 -11.92 -13.64 -40.25
N ASN A 349 -10.86 -14.37 -39.90
CA ASN A 349 -10.10 -14.09 -38.68
C ASN A 349 -9.31 -12.77 -38.75
N SER A 350 -8.76 -12.46 -39.92
CA SER A 350 -8.09 -11.19 -40.18
C SER A 350 -9.06 -10.02 -39.94
N ALA A 351 -10.28 -10.11 -40.46
CA ALA A 351 -11.34 -9.13 -40.21
C ALA A 351 -11.63 -8.96 -38.71
N VAL A 352 -11.76 -10.05 -37.97
CA VAL A 352 -12.04 -10.03 -36.52
C VAL A 352 -10.90 -9.33 -35.77
N LEU A 353 -9.66 -9.75 -35.97
CA LEU A 353 -8.50 -9.16 -35.30
C LEU A 353 -8.38 -7.66 -35.61
N TYR A 354 -8.46 -7.30 -36.88
CA TYR A 354 -8.37 -5.91 -37.32
C TYR A 354 -9.50 -5.05 -36.72
N SER A 355 -10.73 -5.54 -36.73
CA SER A 355 -11.89 -4.81 -36.21
C SER A 355 -11.81 -4.57 -34.71
N PHE A 356 -11.39 -5.58 -33.95
CA PHE A 356 -11.20 -5.45 -32.50
C PHE A 356 -10.06 -4.47 -32.18
N GLN A 357 -8.93 -4.55 -32.89
CA GLN A 357 -7.82 -3.61 -32.75
C GLN A 357 -8.23 -2.17 -33.08
N LEU A 358 -8.94 -1.97 -34.19
CA LEU A 358 -9.44 -0.66 -34.62
C LEU A 358 -10.35 -0.02 -33.56
N ASN A 359 -11.13 -0.84 -32.85
CA ASN A 359 -12.03 -0.39 -31.79
C ASN A 359 -11.40 -0.39 -30.38
N ASN A 360 -10.08 -0.62 -30.27
CA ASN A 360 -9.36 -0.73 -28.99
C ASN A 360 -9.97 -1.77 -28.02
N VAL A 361 -10.43 -2.89 -28.57
CA VAL A 361 -11.01 -4.01 -27.80
C VAL A 361 -10.00 -5.14 -27.66
N THR A 362 -9.76 -5.60 -26.43
CA THR A 362 -8.84 -6.70 -26.13
C THR A 362 -9.31 -8.01 -26.77
N ILE A 363 -8.45 -8.60 -27.58
CA ILE A 363 -8.60 -9.92 -28.20
C ILE A 363 -7.21 -10.56 -28.32
N VAL A 364 -7.14 -11.89 -28.37
CA VAL A 364 -5.88 -12.61 -28.59
C VAL A 364 -5.93 -13.44 -29.88
N ASP A 365 -4.84 -13.49 -30.62
CA ASP A 365 -4.69 -14.46 -31.69
C ASP A 365 -4.35 -15.86 -31.14
N HIS A 366 -4.57 -16.87 -31.97
CA HIS A 366 -4.46 -18.26 -31.56
C HIS A 366 -3.01 -18.76 -31.40
N HIS A 367 -2.03 -18.12 -32.05
CA HIS A 367 -0.62 -18.45 -31.86
C HIS A 367 -0.12 -17.93 -30.50
N THR A 368 -0.38 -16.65 -30.20
CA THR A 368 -0.06 -16.07 -28.89
C THR A 368 -0.77 -16.82 -27.75
N ALA A 369 -2.04 -17.20 -27.95
CA ALA A 369 -2.76 -18.03 -26.98
C ALA A 369 -2.11 -19.41 -26.78
N GLY A 370 -1.66 -20.06 -27.86
CA GLY A 370 -0.91 -21.32 -27.80
C GLY A 370 0.41 -21.20 -27.03
N GLU A 371 1.22 -20.19 -27.34
CA GLU A 371 2.50 -19.95 -26.67
C GLU A 371 2.33 -19.65 -25.17
N THR A 372 1.36 -18.81 -24.83
CA THR A 372 1.06 -18.48 -23.43
C THR A 372 0.56 -19.69 -22.65
N PHE A 373 -0.22 -20.57 -23.29
CA PHE A 373 -0.58 -21.86 -22.71
C PHE A 373 0.63 -22.76 -22.45
N MET A 374 1.58 -22.85 -23.38
CA MET A 374 2.80 -23.65 -23.18
C MET A 374 3.63 -23.14 -21.99
N LYS A 375 3.71 -21.81 -21.80
CA LYS A 375 4.32 -21.22 -20.60
C LYS A 375 3.58 -21.59 -19.31
N HIS A 376 2.24 -21.65 -19.36
CA HIS A 376 1.45 -22.10 -18.23
C HIS A 376 1.72 -23.58 -17.93
N LEU A 377 1.72 -24.45 -18.95
CA LEU A 377 2.05 -25.86 -18.84
C LEU A 377 3.43 -26.09 -18.18
N ASP A 378 4.48 -25.42 -18.68
CA ASP A 378 5.83 -25.54 -18.12
C ASP A 378 5.88 -25.13 -16.64
N ASN A 379 5.17 -24.05 -16.26
CA ASN A 379 5.08 -23.61 -14.87
C ASN A 379 4.34 -24.61 -13.98
N GLU A 380 3.24 -25.17 -14.47
CA GLU A 380 2.44 -26.15 -13.74
C GLU A 380 3.16 -27.48 -13.57
N GLN A 381 3.89 -27.92 -14.61
CA GLN A 381 4.79 -29.07 -14.51
C GLN A 381 5.85 -28.86 -13.44
N ARG A 382 6.47 -27.67 -13.36
CA ARG A 382 7.47 -27.35 -12.34
C ARG A 382 6.89 -27.28 -10.92
N LEU A 383 5.69 -26.72 -10.77
CA LEU A 383 5.12 -26.42 -9.45
C LEU A 383 4.31 -27.56 -8.85
N ARG A 384 3.55 -28.28 -9.68
CA ARG A 384 2.58 -29.31 -9.24
C ARG A 384 2.79 -30.66 -9.92
N ASN A 385 3.80 -30.78 -10.78
CA ASN A 385 4.10 -31.97 -11.56
C ASN A 385 2.90 -32.42 -12.40
N GLY A 386 2.25 -31.43 -13.02
CA GLY A 386 1.15 -31.70 -13.94
C GLY A 386 0.25 -30.53 -14.33
N CYS A 387 -0.48 -30.66 -15.44
CA CYS A 387 -1.41 -29.65 -15.94
C CYS A 387 -2.60 -30.28 -16.71
N PRO A 388 -3.86 -30.11 -16.23
CA PRO A 388 -5.01 -30.68 -16.92
C PRO A 388 -5.27 -29.94 -18.24
N ALA A 389 -5.41 -30.69 -19.33
CA ALA A 389 -5.69 -30.10 -20.64
C ALA A 389 -6.55 -31.00 -21.53
N ASP A 390 -7.62 -30.43 -22.07
CA ASP A 390 -8.44 -31.07 -23.11
C ASP A 390 -7.91 -30.65 -24.48
N TRP A 391 -6.98 -31.45 -25.02
CA TRP A 391 -6.27 -31.19 -26.28
C TRP A 391 -7.22 -30.79 -27.42
N VAL A 392 -8.33 -31.51 -27.58
CA VAL A 392 -9.33 -31.28 -28.64
C VAL A 392 -9.97 -29.89 -28.55
N TRP A 393 -10.02 -29.32 -27.35
CA TRP A 393 -10.58 -27.99 -27.12
C TRP A 393 -9.53 -26.88 -27.17
N ILE A 394 -8.36 -27.10 -26.58
CA ILE A 394 -7.32 -26.06 -26.47
C ILE A 394 -6.50 -25.88 -27.75
N VAL A 395 -6.49 -26.87 -28.65
CA VAL A 395 -5.87 -26.71 -29.96
C VAL A 395 -6.77 -25.83 -30.84
N PRO A 396 -6.25 -24.71 -31.38
CA PRO A 396 -7.04 -23.83 -32.24
C PRO A 396 -7.55 -24.55 -33.50
N PRO A 397 -8.77 -24.23 -33.98
CA PRO A 397 -9.35 -24.87 -35.17
C PRO A 397 -8.69 -24.43 -36.49
N MET A 398 -7.93 -23.33 -36.47
CA MET A 398 -7.18 -22.81 -37.62
C MET A 398 -5.68 -22.93 -37.33
N SER A 399 -4.92 -23.35 -38.34
CA SER A 399 -3.44 -23.44 -38.28
C SER A 399 -2.90 -24.25 -37.11
N GLY A 400 -3.65 -25.27 -36.65
CA GLY A 400 -3.31 -26.04 -35.45
C GLY A 400 -1.88 -26.58 -35.45
N SER A 401 -1.43 -27.20 -36.55
CA SER A 401 -0.06 -27.74 -36.67
C SER A 401 1.05 -26.68 -36.61
N ALA A 402 0.72 -25.40 -36.75
CA ALA A 402 1.64 -24.28 -36.58
C ALA A 402 1.59 -23.68 -35.17
N CYS A 403 0.73 -24.18 -34.29
CA CYS A 403 0.68 -23.81 -32.87
C CYS A 403 1.43 -24.85 -32.03
N PRO A 404 2.27 -24.44 -31.06
CA PRO A 404 3.07 -25.39 -30.27
C PRO A 404 2.21 -26.35 -29.43
N VAL A 405 1.01 -25.91 -29.03
CA VAL A 405 0.04 -26.75 -28.29
C VAL A 405 -0.42 -27.99 -29.06
N PHE A 406 -0.37 -27.97 -30.40
CA PHE A 406 -0.78 -29.12 -31.22
C PHE A 406 0.16 -30.31 -31.07
N HIS A 407 1.47 -30.04 -30.98
CA HIS A 407 2.51 -31.08 -30.89
C HIS A 407 2.70 -31.62 -29.48
N GLN A 408 2.04 -31.04 -28.48
CA GLN A 408 2.23 -31.37 -27.08
C GLN A 408 1.24 -32.45 -26.63
N GLU A 409 1.75 -33.59 -26.15
CA GLU A 409 0.91 -34.58 -25.45
C GLU A 409 0.39 -33.97 -24.14
N THR A 410 -0.92 -34.11 -23.89
CA THR A 410 -1.57 -33.60 -22.68
C THR A 410 -2.46 -34.66 -22.04
N ALA A 411 -2.54 -34.65 -20.71
CA ALA A 411 -3.49 -35.47 -19.97
C ALA A 411 -4.78 -34.69 -19.70
N ASN A 412 -5.92 -35.24 -20.12
CA ASN A 412 -7.24 -34.66 -19.82
C ASN A 412 -7.78 -35.25 -18.51
N TYR A 413 -7.81 -34.45 -17.44
CA TYR A 413 -8.38 -34.82 -16.16
C TYR A 413 -8.93 -33.59 -15.43
N ILE A 414 -9.72 -33.79 -14.38
CA ILE A 414 -10.40 -32.73 -13.66
C ILE A 414 -9.87 -32.64 -12.23
N LEU A 415 -9.57 -31.41 -11.80
CA LEU A 415 -9.19 -31.06 -10.43
C LEU A 415 -10.30 -30.24 -9.77
N LEU A 416 -10.35 -30.30 -8.43
CA LEU A 416 -11.20 -29.43 -7.63
C LEU A 416 -10.34 -28.48 -6.77
N PRO A 417 -10.78 -27.23 -6.52
CA PRO A 417 -11.94 -26.56 -7.10
C PRO A 417 -11.91 -26.49 -8.62
N GLY A 418 -13.08 -26.46 -9.26
CA GLY A 418 -13.18 -26.55 -10.72
C GLY A 418 -14.53 -26.09 -11.27
N PHE A 419 -14.57 -25.88 -12.58
CA PHE A 419 -15.79 -25.57 -13.32
C PHE A 419 -16.30 -26.80 -14.06
N ASP A 420 -17.59 -27.06 -13.96
CA ASP A 420 -18.28 -28.09 -14.73
C ASP A 420 -19.50 -27.49 -15.45
N TYR A 421 -19.93 -28.10 -16.54
CA TYR A 421 -21.18 -27.70 -17.21
C TYR A 421 -22.41 -28.23 -16.46
N GLN A 422 -23.47 -27.43 -16.42
CA GLN A 422 -24.77 -27.81 -15.85
C GLN A 422 -25.83 -27.95 -16.93
N GLU A 423 -26.80 -28.84 -16.71
CA GLU A 423 -27.98 -28.97 -17.58
C GLU A 423 -28.71 -27.62 -17.71
N PRO A 424 -29.19 -27.26 -18.92
CA PRO A 424 -29.90 -26.01 -19.12
C PRO A 424 -31.07 -25.82 -18.14
N ALA A 425 -31.14 -24.65 -17.51
CA ALA A 425 -32.07 -24.41 -16.40
C ALA A 425 -33.54 -24.62 -16.82
N TRP A 426 -33.90 -24.24 -18.05
CA TRP A 426 -35.25 -24.41 -18.59
C TRP A 426 -35.67 -25.86 -18.83
N ILE A 427 -34.72 -26.81 -18.88
CA ILE A 427 -34.99 -28.25 -18.99
C ILE A 427 -35.29 -28.84 -17.60
N THR A 428 -34.55 -28.39 -16.58
CA THR A 428 -34.66 -28.95 -15.22
C THR A 428 -35.65 -28.21 -14.31
N HIS A 429 -36.11 -27.01 -14.70
CA HIS A 429 -36.98 -26.17 -13.87
C HIS A 429 -38.37 -26.79 -13.65
N THR A 430 -38.81 -26.84 -12.39
CA THR A 430 -40.17 -27.28 -12.03
C THR A 430 -41.06 -26.06 -11.77
N TRP A 431 -42.03 -25.84 -12.65
CA TRP A 431 -42.94 -24.70 -12.57
C TRP A 431 -43.88 -24.76 -11.35
N LYS A 432 -43.98 -23.67 -10.59
CA LYS A 432 -44.80 -23.62 -9.37
C LYS A 432 -46.31 -23.45 -9.60
N SER A 433 -46.78 -23.28 -10.85
CA SER A 433 -48.21 -23.17 -11.18
C SER A 433 -48.63 -24.12 -12.31
N SER A 434 -49.65 -24.96 -12.06
CA SER A 434 -50.22 -25.93 -13.01
C SER A 434 -51.29 -25.34 -13.94
N ILE A 435 -51.39 -24.02 -14.08
CA ILE A 435 -52.36 -23.39 -14.98
C ILE A 435 -51.63 -22.33 -15.82
N TYR A 436 -51.25 -22.72 -17.04
CA TYR A 436 -51.07 -21.79 -18.17
C TYR A 436 -52.41 -21.10 -18.44
N LYS A 437 -52.77 -20.12 -17.62
CA LYS A 437 -53.63 -19.00 -18.00
C LYS A 437 -52.68 -17.82 -18.13
N PRO A 438 -52.65 -17.10 -19.27
CA PRO A 438 -51.86 -15.89 -19.40
C PRO A 438 -52.45 -14.84 -18.46
N LYS A 439 -52.06 -14.85 -17.19
CA LYS A 439 -52.18 -13.67 -16.34
C LYS A 439 -51.27 -12.64 -16.96
N LYS A 440 -51.79 -11.42 -17.11
CA LYS A 440 -51.11 -10.24 -17.68
C LYS A 440 -49.61 -10.27 -17.35
N PRO A 441 -48.74 -10.04 -18.35
CA PRO A 441 -47.29 -10.15 -18.17
C PRO A 441 -46.87 -9.40 -16.91
N THR A 442 -46.28 -10.11 -15.97
CA THR A 442 -45.76 -9.53 -14.74
C THR A 442 -44.63 -8.58 -15.10
N ARG A 443 -44.98 -7.28 -15.06
CA ARG A 443 -44.14 -6.08 -15.14
C ARG A 443 -43.04 -6.09 -16.22
N LYS A 444 -43.38 -5.53 -17.40
CA LYS A 444 -42.42 -4.75 -18.20
C LYS A 444 -41.89 -3.60 -17.33
N PHE A 445 -40.73 -3.77 -16.70
CA PHE A 445 -40.07 -2.65 -16.06
C PHE A 445 -39.64 -1.66 -17.16
N HIS A 446 -40.15 -0.42 -17.11
CA HIS A 446 -39.85 0.60 -18.12
C HIS A 446 -38.39 1.04 -18.01
N PHE A 447 -37.71 1.20 -19.15
CA PHE A 447 -36.32 1.68 -19.27
C PHE A 447 -36.02 2.93 -18.40
N LYS A 448 -36.96 3.87 -18.23
CA LYS A 448 -36.77 5.04 -17.34
C LYS A 448 -36.80 4.70 -15.84
N GLN A 449 -37.52 3.66 -15.43
CA GLN A 449 -37.57 3.18 -14.04
C GLN A 449 -36.40 2.26 -13.73
N ILE A 450 -35.96 1.42 -14.68
CA ILE A 450 -34.74 0.62 -14.54
C ILE A 450 -33.51 1.51 -14.65
N ALA A 451 -33.39 2.44 -15.60
CA ALA A 451 -32.24 3.34 -15.67
C ALA A 451 -32.18 4.28 -14.46
N ARG A 452 -33.31 4.69 -13.86
CA ARG A 452 -33.31 5.42 -12.58
C ARG A 452 -33.06 4.51 -11.39
N ALA A 453 -33.58 3.29 -11.37
CA ALA A 453 -33.26 2.27 -10.37
C ALA A 453 -31.80 1.86 -10.53
N VAL A 454 -31.35 1.18 -11.59
CA VAL A 454 -29.94 0.94 -11.93
C VAL A 454 -29.03 2.16 -11.75
N LYS A 455 -29.42 3.43 -11.99
CA LYS A 455 -28.57 4.58 -11.61
C LYS A 455 -28.61 4.92 -10.11
N PHE A 456 -29.75 4.72 -9.42
CA PHE A 456 -29.95 4.92 -7.98
C PHE A 456 -29.49 3.72 -7.12
N THR A 457 -29.80 2.48 -7.50
CA THR A 457 -29.23 1.22 -7.02
C THR A 457 -27.83 0.97 -7.51
N SER A 458 -27.33 1.33 -8.70
CA SER A 458 -25.87 1.37 -8.93
C SER A 458 -25.26 2.42 -8.02
N LYS A 459 -25.88 3.58 -7.78
CA LYS A 459 -25.36 4.52 -6.78
C LYS A 459 -25.39 3.93 -5.35
N LEU A 460 -26.42 3.19 -4.94
CA LEU A 460 -26.51 2.54 -3.63
C LEU A 460 -25.65 1.27 -3.50
N PHE A 461 -25.52 0.45 -4.54
CA PHE A 461 -24.72 -0.77 -4.62
C PHE A 461 -23.27 -0.46 -4.90
N THR A 462 -22.94 0.51 -5.75
CA THR A 462 -21.58 1.06 -5.86
C THR A 462 -21.20 1.66 -4.51
N ASN A 463 -22.06 2.44 -3.83
CA ASN A 463 -21.79 2.88 -2.46
C ASN A 463 -21.75 1.73 -1.42
N ALA A 464 -22.45 0.61 -1.63
CA ALA A 464 -22.42 -0.54 -0.72
C ALA A 464 -21.28 -1.53 -1.00
N LEU A 465 -20.81 -1.65 -2.24
CA LEU A 465 -19.66 -2.45 -2.69
C LEU A 465 -18.36 -1.67 -2.52
N SER A 466 -18.36 -0.35 -2.72
CA SER A 466 -17.23 0.52 -2.45
C SER A 466 -16.94 0.59 -0.96
N LYS A 467 -17.99 0.63 -0.12
CA LYS A 467 -17.91 0.39 1.35
C LYS A 467 -17.52 -1.05 1.74
N ARG A 468 -17.25 -1.96 0.80
CA ARG A 468 -16.63 -3.28 1.04
C ARG A 468 -15.18 -3.36 0.55
N ILE A 469 -14.74 -2.46 -0.34
CA ILE A 469 -13.34 -2.43 -0.79
C ILE A 469 -12.50 -1.82 0.33
N LYS A 470 -11.70 -2.66 0.97
CA LYS A 470 -10.80 -2.27 2.06
C LYS A 470 -9.68 -1.39 1.51
N ALA A 471 -9.58 -0.17 2.04
CA ALA A 471 -8.46 0.74 1.84
C ALA A 471 -7.67 0.88 3.14
N THR A 472 -6.51 0.26 3.19
CA THR A 472 -5.63 0.27 4.36
C THR A 472 -4.62 1.40 4.22
N ILE A 473 -4.58 2.31 5.18
CA ILE A 473 -3.66 3.43 5.23
C ILE A 473 -2.70 3.20 6.39
N LEU A 474 -1.43 2.94 6.07
CA LEU A 474 -0.38 2.77 7.07
C LEU A 474 0.41 4.05 7.23
N TYR A 475 0.68 4.42 8.47
CA TYR A 475 1.54 5.56 8.77
C TYR A 475 2.75 5.19 9.62
N ALA A 476 3.84 5.91 9.38
CA ALA A 476 5.00 5.95 10.27
C ALA A 476 5.39 7.40 10.53
N THR A 477 5.56 7.74 11.80
CA THR A 477 5.70 9.13 12.27
C THR A 477 6.52 9.18 13.55
N GLU A 478 7.34 10.21 13.71
CA GLU A 478 7.99 10.55 14.98
C GLU A 478 7.27 11.69 15.71
N THR A 479 6.91 12.75 14.98
CA THR A 479 6.33 13.97 15.55
C THR A 479 4.82 14.11 15.32
N GLY A 480 4.16 13.04 14.84
CA GLY A 480 2.71 13.02 14.58
C GLY A 480 2.23 13.61 13.24
N LYS A 481 3.10 14.27 12.45
CA LYS A 481 2.69 14.88 11.17
C LYS A 481 2.16 13.85 10.14
N SER A 482 2.88 12.74 9.94
CA SER A 482 2.45 11.72 8.96
C SER A 482 1.15 11.04 9.37
N GLU A 483 0.95 10.86 10.68
CA GLU A 483 -0.31 10.34 11.23
C GLU A 483 -1.47 11.30 10.96
N ALA A 484 -1.28 12.61 11.15
CA ALA A 484 -2.31 13.60 10.84
C ALA A 484 -2.72 13.56 9.35
N PHE A 485 -1.74 13.44 8.44
CA PHE A 485 -2.03 13.23 7.02
C PHE A 485 -2.69 11.89 6.71
N ALA A 486 -2.30 10.81 7.39
CA ALA A 486 -2.94 9.51 7.22
C ALA A 486 -4.39 9.50 7.69
N LYS A 487 -4.69 10.15 8.83
CA LYS A 487 -6.05 10.34 9.32
C LYS A 487 -6.89 11.17 8.34
N LYS A 488 -6.35 12.30 7.86
CA LYS A 488 -7.01 13.13 6.85
C LYS A 488 -7.23 12.35 5.54
N LEU A 489 -6.27 11.53 5.11
CA LEU A 489 -6.43 10.64 3.97
C LEU A 489 -7.53 9.61 4.23
N GLY A 490 -7.62 9.08 5.44
CA GLY A 490 -8.67 8.15 5.84
C GLY A 490 -10.07 8.76 5.83
N GLU A 491 -10.21 10.01 6.29
CA GLU A 491 -11.46 10.77 6.17
C GLU A 491 -11.87 10.90 4.71
N ILE A 492 -10.96 11.33 3.83
CA ILE A 492 -11.22 11.45 2.38
C ILE A 492 -11.68 10.09 1.81
N PHE A 493 -10.92 9.03 2.07
CA PHE A 493 -11.20 7.71 1.51
C PHE A 493 -12.46 7.06 2.09
N SER A 494 -12.81 7.32 3.35
CA SER A 494 -14.02 6.77 3.99
C SER A 494 -15.34 7.18 3.34
N HIS A 495 -15.33 8.24 2.51
CA HIS A 495 -16.50 8.63 1.74
C HIS A 495 -16.90 7.58 0.71
N ALA A 496 -15.92 6.84 0.15
CA ALA A 496 -16.16 5.87 -0.91
C ALA A 496 -15.60 4.48 -0.61
N PHE A 497 -14.70 4.29 0.35
CA PHE A 497 -14.04 3.02 0.64
C PHE A 497 -14.21 2.61 2.11
N HIS A 498 -14.08 1.30 2.41
CA HIS A 498 -13.91 0.85 3.79
C HIS A 498 -12.49 1.15 4.25
N CYS A 499 -12.30 2.34 4.81
CA CYS A 499 -10.97 2.82 5.15
C CYS A 499 -10.55 2.42 6.57
N GLN A 500 -9.32 1.93 6.71
CA GLN A 500 -8.69 1.67 7.99
C GLN A 500 -7.35 2.41 8.06
N VAL A 501 -7.14 3.22 9.10
CA VAL A 501 -5.88 3.93 9.33
C VAL A 501 -5.15 3.27 10.49
N LEU A 502 -3.92 2.80 10.26
CA LEU A 502 -3.13 2.06 11.25
C LEU A 502 -1.70 2.59 11.33
N CYS A 503 -1.15 2.54 12.54
CA CYS A 503 0.28 2.64 12.74
C CYS A 503 0.97 1.42 12.10
N MET A 504 2.10 1.61 11.41
CA MET A 504 2.86 0.51 10.83
C MET A 504 3.29 -0.55 11.85
N ASN A 505 3.50 -0.17 13.11
CA ASN A 505 3.90 -1.10 14.17
C ASN A 505 2.75 -1.98 14.67
N ASP A 506 1.51 -1.53 14.50
CA ASP A 506 0.30 -2.25 14.90
C ASP A 506 -0.30 -3.05 13.74
N TYR A 507 0.29 -2.96 12.55
CA TYR A 507 -0.17 -3.67 11.36
C TYR A 507 0.31 -5.12 11.34
N ASP A 508 -0.64 -6.06 11.28
CA ASP A 508 -0.33 -7.47 11.04
C ASP A 508 0.06 -7.69 9.58
N MET A 509 1.36 -7.91 9.37
CA MET A 509 1.98 -8.11 8.07
C MET A 509 1.36 -9.26 7.26
N SER A 510 0.75 -10.25 7.91
CA SER A 510 0.14 -11.37 7.17
C SER A 510 -1.04 -10.97 6.30
N ASN A 511 -1.61 -9.78 6.52
CA ASN A 511 -2.69 -9.26 5.70
C ASN A 511 -2.20 -8.60 4.40
N ILE A 512 -0.90 -8.31 4.27
CA ILE A 512 -0.39 -7.45 3.19
C ILE A 512 -0.68 -7.99 1.79
N GLU A 513 -0.62 -9.32 1.59
CA GLU A 513 -0.90 -9.98 0.31
C GLU A 513 -2.40 -9.98 -0.05
N HIS A 514 -3.24 -9.69 0.94
CA HIS A 514 -4.70 -9.68 0.83
C HIS A 514 -5.28 -8.26 0.75
N GLU A 515 -4.44 -7.22 0.86
CA GLU A 515 -4.90 -5.85 0.70
C GLU A 515 -5.29 -5.55 -0.75
N ALA A 516 -6.46 -4.94 -0.95
CA ALA A 516 -6.86 -4.44 -2.27
C ALA A 516 -6.23 -3.06 -2.56
N LEU A 517 -6.28 -2.18 -1.57
CA LEU A 517 -5.71 -0.82 -1.59
C LEU A 517 -4.83 -0.62 -0.36
N LEU A 518 -3.54 -0.30 -0.57
CA LEU A 518 -2.57 -0.02 0.48
C LEU A 518 -1.93 1.36 0.26
N PHE A 519 -2.22 2.32 1.14
CA PHE A 519 -1.62 3.65 1.08
C PHE A 519 -0.62 3.84 2.22
N ILE A 520 0.53 4.41 1.89
CA ILE A 520 1.61 4.64 2.84
C ILE A 520 1.79 6.14 3.03
N VAL A 521 1.72 6.60 4.28
CA VAL A 521 2.02 7.99 4.65
C VAL A 521 3.11 7.98 5.72
N CYS A 522 4.37 8.19 5.34
CA CYS A 522 5.49 8.03 6.27
C CYS A 522 6.48 9.20 6.24
N SER A 523 7.05 9.52 7.41
CA SER A 523 8.18 10.44 7.52
C SER A 523 9.50 9.67 7.40
N THR A 524 10.60 10.39 7.16
CA THR A 524 11.96 9.87 7.30
C THR A 524 12.61 10.50 8.53
N PHE A 525 13.35 9.72 9.32
CA PHE A 525 14.01 10.18 10.53
C PHE A 525 15.52 9.87 10.53
N GLY A 526 16.26 10.42 11.49
CA GLY A 526 17.71 10.23 11.60
C GLY A 526 18.46 10.63 10.32
N ASN A 527 19.24 9.71 9.77
CA ASN A 527 19.98 9.91 8.52
C ASN A 527 19.36 9.09 7.39
N GLY A 528 18.04 9.15 7.21
CA GLY A 528 17.34 8.40 6.17
C GLY A 528 16.66 7.12 6.66
N ASP A 529 16.59 6.93 7.97
CA ASP A 529 16.06 5.75 8.62
C ASP A 529 14.52 5.84 8.77
N PRO A 530 13.80 4.71 8.92
CA PRO A 530 12.40 4.72 9.28
C PRO A 530 12.20 5.40 10.65
N PRO A 531 11.05 6.08 10.86
CA PRO A 531 10.53 6.36 12.19
C PRO A 531 10.49 5.10 13.04
N GLU A 532 10.57 5.21 14.36
CA GLU A 532 10.60 4.05 15.26
C GLU A 532 9.42 3.10 15.02
N ASN A 533 8.21 3.63 14.84
CA ASN A 533 7.01 2.86 14.52
C ASN A 533 6.92 2.31 13.09
N GLY A 534 7.92 2.58 12.23
CA GLY A 534 8.06 2.01 10.88
C GLY A 534 9.16 0.94 10.77
N LYS A 535 9.98 0.75 11.83
CA LYS A 535 11.13 -0.19 11.81
C LYS A 535 10.69 -1.64 11.55
N THR A 536 9.71 -2.15 12.29
CA THR A 536 9.20 -3.53 12.17
C THR A 536 8.66 -3.82 10.77
N PHE A 537 7.84 -2.92 10.24
CA PHE A 537 7.26 -3.04 8.89
C PHE A 537 8.34 -3.08 7.80
N SER A 538 9.36 -2.22 7.91
CA SER A 538 10.52 -2.19 7.01
C SER A 538 11.27 -3.53 6.96
N SER A 539 11.51 -4.12 8.12
CA SER A 539 12.18 -5.42 8.26
C SER A 539 11.36 -6.55 7.64
N ASN A 540 10.05 -6.55 7.87
CA ASN A 540 9.16 -7.57 7.32
C ASN A 540 9.07 -7.51 5.79
N LEU A 541 9.03 -6.32 5.19
CA LEU A 541 9.11 -6.16 3.74
C LEU A 541 10.43 -6.70 3.16
N ASN A 542 11.55 -6.49 3.87
CA ASN A 542 12.84 -7.02 3.45
C ASN A 542 12.88 -8.55 3.51
N ALA A 543 12.32 -9.13 4.58
CA ALA A 543 12.22 -10.59 4.72
C ALA A 543 11.42 -11.21 3.56
N LEU A 544 10.26 -10.64 3.20
CA LEU A 544 9.46 -11.06 2.04
C LEU A 544 10.26 -11.01 0.74
N LEU A 545 11.09 -9.98 0.54
CA LEU A 545 11.90 -9.84 -0.67
C LEU A 545 13.05 -10.84 -0.71
N MET A 546 13.67 -11.14 0.44
CA MET A 546 14.71 -12.15 0.55
C MET A 546 14.14 -13.56 0.30
N GLU A 547 12.94 -13.85 0.80
CA GLU A 547 12.22 -15.09 0.49
C GLU A 547 11.96 -15.23 -1.01
N LEU A 548 11.52 -14.16 -1.68
CA LEU A 548 11.28 -14.15 -3.12
C LEU A 548 12.55 -14.45 -3.93
N LYS A 549 13.71 -13.97 -3.47
CA LYS A 549 15.00 -14.13 -4.15
C LYS A 549 15.70 -15.47 -3.88
N GLY A 550 15.09 -16.37 -3.10
CA GLY A 550 15.58 -17.73 -2.89
C GLY A 550 16.87 -17.85 -2.08
N THR A 551 17.25 -16.81 -1.32
CA THR A 551 18.43 -16.86 -0.44
C THR A 551 18.01 -17.26 0.98
N HIS A 552 18.20 -18.53 1.34
CA HIS A 552 18.08 -18.98 2.73
C HIS A 552 19.35 -18.62 3.52
N THR A 553 19.22 -17.71 4.49
CA THR A 553 20.06 -17.70 5.68
C THR A 553 19.17 -17.67 6.91
N SER A 554 19.47 -18.50 7.90
CA SER A 554 18.74 -18.68 9.16
C SER A 554 18.44 -17.35 9.90
N PRO A 555 17.39 -17.28 10.74
CA PRO A 555 17.02 -16.06 11.43
C PRO A 555 18.06 -15.72 12.49
N ILE A 556 18.81 -14.64 12.26
CA ILE A 556 19.62 -13.98 13.30
C ILE A 556 19.13 -12.55 13.39
N ASN A 557 18.83 -12.12 14.61
CA ASN A 557 18.49 -10.74 14.97
C ASN A 557 19.44 -9.74 14.29
N SER A 558 18.95 -8.88 13.42
CA SER A 558 19.39 -7.48 13.27
C SER A 558 18.77 -6.78 12.07
N THR A 559 18.40 -5.52 12.32
CA THR A 559 17.89 -4.51 11.41
C THR A 559 19.03 -3.84 10.63
N SER A 560 19.07 -3.99 9.29
CA SER A 560 19.59 -2.90 8.43
C SER A 560 19.09 -3.03 6.99
N SER A 561 18.34 -2.03 6.52
CA SER A 561 17.93 -1.88 5.12
C SER A 561 18.70 -0.72 4.49
N LYS A 562 19.78 -1.01 3.75
CA LYS A 562 20.49 -0.01 2.92
C LYS A 562 20.76 -0.56 1.52
N GLY A 563 19.81 -0.30 0.61
CA GLY A 563 19.92 -0.65 -0.81
C GLY A 563 20.24 0.57 -1.70
N ARG A 564 21.31 0.43 -2.48
CA ARG A 564 21.85 1.27 -3.57
C ARG A 564 20.87 2.22 -4.29
N SER A 565 21.28 3.49 -4.41
CA SER A 565 20.98 4.38 -5.52
C SER A 565 22.31 4.88 -6.11
N GLY A 566 22.67 4.35 -7.29
CA GLY A 566 23.89 4.71 -8.02
C GLY A 566 23.52 5.07 -9.46
N SER A 567 23.92 6.28 -9.84
CA SER A 567 23.84 6.89 -11.16
C SER A 567 24.45 6.01 -12.26
N GLN A 568 23.72 5.79 -13.35
CA GLN A 568 24.31 5.48 -14.65
C GLN A 568 24.07 6.63 -15.62
N SER A 569 25.14 6.90 -16.36
CA SER A 569 25.42 8.03 -17.24
C SER A 569 24.47 8.16 -18.42
N ASP A 570 24.17 9.41 -18.75
CA ASP A 570 23.62 9.86 -20.03
C ASP A 570 24.41 9.28 -21.21
N SER A 571 23.71 8.54 -22.07
CA SER A 571 24.10 8.42 -23.47
C SER A 571 22.85 8.54 -24.34
N VAL A 572 22.93 9.48 -25.27
CA VAL A 572 21.93 9.91 -26.24
C VAL A 572 21.57 8.76 -27.17
N LEU A 573 20.29 8.42 -27.28
CA LEU A 573 19.69 7.71 -28.42
C LEU A 573 18.28 8.25 -28.68
N GLU A 574 17.92 8.29 -29.95
CA GLU A 574 17.12 9.32 -30.60
C GLU A 574 15.60 9.27 -30.34
N ARG A 575 14.98 10.44 -30.58
CA ARG A 575 13.53 10.63 -30.70
C ARG A 575 12.94 9.75 -31.81
N GLY A 576 11.89 9.01 -31.47
CA GLY A 576 10.87 8.60 -32.44
C GLY A 576 10.33 7.18 -32.25
N ASP A 577 9.46 6.96 -31.27
CA ASP A 577 8.18 6.29 -31.54
C ASP A 577 7.26 6.36 -30.31
N SER A 578 6.11 6.99 -30.51
CA SER A 578 5.04 7.10 -29.52
C SER A 578 4.10 5.90 -29.66
N LEU A 579 3.54 5.44 -28.54
CA LEU A 579 2.34 4.59 -28.46
C LEU A 579 2.48 3.15 -29.00
N ARG A 580 3.19 2.29 -28.26
CA ARG A 580 2.90 0.85 -28.22
C ARG A 580 2.94 0.35 -26.77
N GLY A 581 1.77 0.15 -26.19
CA GLY A 581 1.62 -0.69 -25.00
C GLY A 581 1.86 -2.15 -25.40
N SER A 582 3.13 -2.57 -25.38
CA SER A 582 3.52 -3.95 -25.64
C SER A 582 3.49 -4.77 -24.35
N VAL A 583 2.83 -5.91 -24.45
CA VAL A 583 2.52 -6.94 -23.44
C VAL A 583 3.78 -7.73 -23.00
N ALA A 584 4.91 -7.04 -22.79
CA ALA A 584 6.22 -7.70 -22.73
C ALA A 584 7.05 -7.52 -21.44
N ASP A 585 6.59 -6.75 -20.43
CA ASP A 585 7.29 -6.62 -19.14
C ASP A 585 6.46 -7.19 -17.97
N ALA A 586 6.00 -8.43 -18.11
CA ALA A 586 5.25 -9.15 -17.07
C ALA A 586 6.10 -10.26 -16.43
N ASP A 587 7.33 -9.95 -16.06
CA ASP A 587 8.24 -10.91 -15.44
C ASP A 587 8.39 -10.63 -13.94
N ILE A 588 8.04 -11.65 -13.15
CA ILE A 588 8.05 -11.79 -11.67
C ILE A 588 6.70 -11.48 -11.00
N PHE A 589 5.87 -12.53 -10.83
CA PHE A 589 4.74 -12.53 -9.89
C PHE A 589 5.29 -12.50 -8.45
N GLY A 590 5.35 -11.31 -7.86
CA GLY A 590 5.64 -11.17 -6.43
C GLY A 590 4.41 -11.40 -5.55
N PRO A 591 4.60 -11.62 -4.23
CA PRO A 591 3.52 -11.91 -3.27
C PRO A 591 2.44 -10.83 -3.21
N LEU A 592 2.77 -9.60 -3.63
CA LEU A 592 1.87 -8.45 -3.62
C LEU A 592 1.18 -8.21 -4.97
N SER A 593 1.15 -9.19 -5.87
CA SER A 593 0.56 -9.06 -7.21
C SER A 593 -0.92 -8.62 -7.27
N ASN A 594 -1.66 -8.71 -6.16
CA ASN A 594 -3.05 -8.23 -6.04
C ASN A 594 -3.17 -6.87 -5.34
N VAL A 595 -2.07 -6.32 -4.84
CA VAL A 595 -2.06 -5.11 -4.01
C VAL A 595 -1.83 -3.89 -4.89
N ARG A 596 -2.74 -2.93 -4.80
CA ARG A 596 -2.56 -1.60 -5.41
C ARG A 596 -2.12 -0.61 -4.35
N PHE A 597 -1.06 0.15 -4.61
CA PHE A 597 -0.49 1.03 -3.61
C PHE A 597 -0.11 2.42 -4.10
N ALA A 598 0.02 3.34 -3.15
CA ALA A 598 0.60 4.66 -3.35
C ALA A 598 1.34 5.12 -2.09
N VAL A 599 2.37 5.94 -2.25
CA VAL A 599 3.23 6.39 -1.14
C VAL A 599 3.35 7.91 -1.13
N PHE A 600 3.08 8.51 0.03
CA PHE A 600 3.35 9.91 0.33
C PHE A 600 4.42 10.01 1.42
N GLY A 601 5.58 10.56 1.05
CA GLY A 601 6.74 10.69 1.93
C GLY A 601 6.90 12.09 2.50
N LEU A 602 7.01 12.21 3.83
CA LEU A 602 7.41 13.45 4.49
C LEU A 602 8.92 13.44 4.73
N GLY A 603 9.60 14.53 4.42
CA GLY A 603 11.04 14.67 4.66
C GLY A 603 11.47 16.12 4.61
N SER A 604 12.77 16.37 4.75
CA SER A 604 13.35 17.70 4.68
C SER A 604 14.57 17.71 3.77
N SER A 605 14.62 18.62 2.79
CA SER A 605 15.79 18.79 1.91
C SER A 605 17.03 19.33 2.63
N ALA A 606 16.90 19.68 3.92
CA ALA A 606 18.06 19.90 4.79
C ALA A 606 18.85 18.62 5.08
N TYR A 607 18.24 17.44 4.87
CA TYR A 607 18.86 16.14 5.08
C TYR A 607 19.32 15.56 3.73
N PRO A 608 20.55 14.99 3.63
CA PRO A 608 21.05 14.42 2.38
C PRO A 608 20.16 13.31 1.82
N ARG A 609 19.61 12.46 2.69
CA ARG A 609 18.73 11.33 2.33
C ARG A 609 17.25 11.73 2.38
N TYR A 610 16.88 12.68 1.51
CA TYR A 610 15.52 13.21 1.43
C TYR A 610 14.47 12.12 1.15
N CYS A 611 13.48 11.99 2.04
CA CYS A 611 12.38 11.01 1.96
C CYS A 611 12.81 9.55 1.75
N ALA A 612 14.01 9.17 2.21
CA ALA A 612 14.59 7.86 1.92
C ALA A 612 13.74 6.68 2.38
N PHE A 613 13.05 6.78 3.53
CA PHE A 613 12.19 5.70 3.99
C PHE A 613 10.97 5.50 3.07
N ALA A 614 10.36 6.59 2.62
CA ALA A 614 9.24 6.53 1.68
C ALA A 614 9.69 5.94 0.32
N GLN A 615 10.86 6.35 -0.17
CA GLN A 615 11.46 5.79 -1.39
C GLN A 615 11.73 4.29 -1.25
N TYR A 616 12.24 3.86 -0.10
CA TYR A 616 12.47 2.46 0.22
C TYR A 616 11.17 1.66 0.20
N VAL A 617 10.15 2.04 0.98
CA VAL A 617 8.86 1.30 1.04
C VAL A 617 8.21 1.24 -0.34
N ASN A 618 8.19 2.36 -1.05
CA ASN A 618 7.68 2.46 -2.39
C ASN A 618 8.36 1.45 -3.33
N LYS A 619 9.70 1.41 -3.34
CA LYS A 619 10.48 0.43 -4.11
C LYS A 619 10.16 -1.01 -3.71
N MET A 620 10.21 -1.32 -2.41
CA MET A 620 9.98 -2.68 -1.89
C MET A 620 8.60 -3.23 -2.28
N LEU A 621 7.53 -2.43 -2.15
CA LEU A 621 6.19 -2.84 -2.57
C LEU A 621 6.11 -3.15 -4.07
N GLY A 622 6.85 -2.39 -4.90
CA GLY A 622 6.96 -2.66 -6.34
C GLY A 622 7.77 -3.91 -6.65
N ASP A 623 8.94 -4.07 -6.02
CA ASP A 623 9.81 -5.25 -6.17
C ASP A 623 9.11 -6.55 -5.71
N LEU A 624 8.14 -6.45 -4.80
CA LEU A 624 7.28 -7.54 -4.35
C LEU A 624 6.02 -7.74 -5.21
N GLY A 625 5.91 -7.07 -6.36
CA GLY A 625 4.85 -7.27 -7.35
C GLY A 625 3.61 -6.37 -7.21
N GLY A 626 3.61 -5.41 -6.28
CA GLY A 626 2.49 -4.48 -6.11
C GLY A 626 2.30 -3.54 -7.31
N GLU A 627 1.05 -3.25 -7.65
CA GLU A 627 0.67 -2.30 -8.70
C GLU A 627 0.64 -0.87 -8.14
N ARG A 628 1.39 0.06 -8.75
CA ARG A 628 1.49 1.43 -8.23
C ARG A 628 0.44 2.34 -8.89
N LEU A 629 -0.48 2.89 -8.09
CA LEU A 629 -1.57 3.75 -8.60
C LEU A 629 -1.09 5.13 -9.02
N LEU A 630 -0.16 5.70 -8.26
CA LEU A 630 0.47 6.99 -8.55
C LEU A 630 1.97 6.92 -8.29
N PRO A 631 2.79 7.72 -9.00
CA PRO A 631 4.17 7.93 -8.60
C PRO A 631 4.28 8.36 -7.13
N ILE A 632 5.38 7.99 -6.48
CA ILE A 632 5.68 8.47 -5.13
C ILE A 632 5.66 10.00 -5.12
N HIS A 633 4.99 10.56 -4.11
CA HIS A 633 4.94 12.01 -3.92
C HIS A 633 5.60 12.36 -2.57
N THR A 634 6.24 13.53 -2.50
CA THR A 634 7.05 13.90 -1.33
C THR A 634 6.73 15.31 -0.87
N GLY A 635 6.54 15.50 0.44
CA GLY A 635 6.36 16.80 1.06
C GLY A 635 7.62 17.26 1.80
N ASP A 636 8.24 18.35 1.33
CA ASP A 636 9.44 18.95 1.95
C ASP A 636 9.08 19.90 3.09
N GLU A 637 9.54 19.59 4.31
CA GLU A 637 9.37 20.45 5.48
C GLU A 637 9.97 21.85 5.28
N MET A 638 10.99 21.97 4.45
CA MET A 638 11.60 23.26 4.12
C MET A 638 10.68 24.14 3.27
N MET A 639 9.79 23.55 2.46
CA MET A 639 8.88 24.27 1.56
C MET A 639 7.74 23.37 1.04
N GLY A 640 6.48 23.80 1.19
CA GLY A 640 5.36 23.23 0.45
C GLY A 640 4.85 21.84 0.90
N GLN A 641 5.29 21.29 2.05
CA GLN A 641 4.86 19.96 2.53
C GLN A 641 3.34 19.77 2.58
N GLN A 642 2.59 20.73 3.12
CA GLN A 642 1.12 20.68 3.20
C GLN A 642 0.47 20.72 1.81
N GLN A 643 1.00 21.57 0.94
CA GLN A 643 0.48 21.76 -0.42
C GLN A 643 0.65 20.47 -1.23
N ALA A 644 1.82 19.84 -1.17
CA ALA A 644 2.09 18.56 -1.82
C ALA A 644 1.05 17.49 -1.43
N PHE A 645 0.65 17.44 -0.15
CA PHE A 645 -0.40 16.53 0.30
C PHE A 645 -1.78 16.89 -0.27
N VAL A 646 -2.15 18.18 -0.23
CA VAL A 646 -3.43 18.70 -0.75
C VAL A 646 -3.56 18.50 -2.26
N GLU A 647 -2.46 18.50 -3.01
CA GLU A 647 -2.45 18.19 -4.44
C GLU A 647 -2.49 16.67 -4.73
N TRP A 648 -1.83 15.88 -3.89
CA TRP A 648 -1.70 14.43 -4.08
C TRP A 648 -2.96 13.64 -3.68
N ALA A 649 -3.55 13.92 -2.52
CA ALA A 649 -4.67 13.14 -1.98
C ALA A 649 -5.92 13.14 -2.91
N PRO A 650 -6.34 14.27 -3.52
CA PRO A 650 -7.42 14.31 -4.50
C PRO A 650 -7.17 13.42 -5.72
N LYS A 651 -5.94 13.50 -6.26
CA LYS A 651 -5.52 12.73 -7.44
C LYS A 651 -5.54 11.24 -7.12
N LEU A 652 -5.07 10.85 -5.92
CA LEU A 652 -5.11 9.47 -5.48
C LEU A 652 -6.54 8.96 -5.34
N PHE A 653 -7.42 9.71 -4.66
CA PHE A 653 -8.81 9.33 -4.48
C PHE A 653 -9.55 9.15 -5.81
N LYS A 654 -9.33 10.06 -6.76
CA LYS A 654 -9.84 9.92 -8.14
C LYS A 654 -9.33 8.65 -8.82
N THR A 655 -8.02 8.42 -8.79
CA THR A 655 -7.38 7.26 -9.46
C THR A 655 -7.84 5.94 -8.85
N ALA A 656 -7.95 5.86 -7.52
CA ALA A 656 -8.51 4.70 -6.83
C ALA A 656 -9.98 4.48 -7.20
N GLY A 657 -10.79 5.54 -7.24
CA GLY A 657 -12.19 5.48 -7.67
C GLY A 657 -12.33 4.95 -9.09
N GLU A 658 -11.52 5.42 -10.04
CA GLU A 658 -11.50 4.94 -11.42
C GLU A 658 -11.07 3.47 -11.52
N THR A 659 -10.09 3.07 -10.72
CA THR A 659 -9.58 1.68 -10.68
C THR A 659 -10.68 0.68 -10.29
N PHE A 660 -11.55 1.09 -9.35
CA PHE A 660 -12.67 0.29 -8.84
C PHE A 660 -14.04 0.68 -9.43
N CYS A 661 -14.06 1.46 -10.51
CA CYS A 661 -15.28 1.85 -11.25
C CYS A 661 -16.34 2.61 -10.42
N LEU A 662 -15.92 3.48 -9.50
CA LEU A 662 -16.79 4.35 -8.70
C LEU A 662 -17.26 5.57 -9.53
N ASP A 663 -18.51 6.03 -9.30
CA ASP A 663 -19.13 7.10 -10.10
C ASP A 663 -18.55 8.51 -9.77
N GLN A 664 -18.29 9.31 -10.80
CA GLN A 664 -17.64 10.63 -10.70
C GLN A 664 -18.46 11.73 -9.97
N SER A 665 -19.77 11.57 -9.80
CA SER A 665 -20.60 12.59 -9.14
C SER A 665 -20.33 12.72 -7.64
N ASP A 666 -19.89 11.64 -7.00
CA ASP A 666 -19.58 11.66 -5.56
C ASP A 666 -18.17 12.28 -5.32
N LEU A 667 -17.32 12.28 -6.35
CA LEU A 667 -15.98 12.86 -6.33
C LEU A 667 -16.00 14.37 -6.10
N SER A 668 -16.92 15.13 -6.72
CA SER A 668 -16.95 16.60 -6.60
C SER A 668 -17.41 17.10 -5.24
N ASP A 669 -18.26 16.35 -4.54
CA ASP A 669 -18.72 16.73 -3.19
C ASP A 669 -17.72 16.32 -2.12
N VAL A 670 -16.98 15.22 -2.31
CA VAL A 670 -15.83 14.84 -1.45
C VAL A 670 -14.67 15.83 -1.59
N LEU A 671 -14.46 16.39 -2.78
CA LEU A 671 -13.47 17.43 -2.99
C LEU A 671 -13.82 18.75 -2.28
N LYS A 672 -15.10 18.97 -1.92
CA LYS A 672 -15.54 20.09 -1.08
C LYS A 672 -15.39 19.79 0.41
N THR A 673 -15.42 18.53 0.85
CA THR A 673 -15.16 18.11 2.25
C THR A 673 -13.66 18.01 2.59
N LEU A 674 -12.77 18.10 1.60
CA LEU A 674 -11.32 18.28 1.80
C LEU A 674 -10.94 19.56 2.55
N ASP A 675 -11.81 20.57 2.44
CA ASP A 675 -11.83 21.67 3.39
C ASP A 675 -12.35 21.09 4.71
N THR A 676 -11.42 20.90 5.66
CA THR A 676 -11.70 20.57 7.06
C THR A 676 -12.98 21.27 7.50
N VAL A 677 -13.88 20.57 8.23
CA VAL A 677 -15.04 21.20 8.89
C VAL A 677 -14.56 22.54 9.44
N PRO A 678 -15.06 23.66 8.89
CA PRO A 678 -14.40 24.93 9.10
C PRO A 678 -14.42 25.22 10.58
N ILE A 679 -13.24 25.38 11.19
CA ILE A 679 -13.11 25.66 12.60
C ILE A 679 -13.68 27.07 12.82
N THR A 680 -14.93 27.10 13.28
CA THR A 680 -15.73 28.29 13.51
C THR A 680 -16.31 28.25 14.91
N GLU A 681 -16.91 29.37 15.34
CA GLU A 681 -17.59 29.48 16.63
C GLU A 681 -18.73 28.47 16.79
N SER A 682 -19.31 27.99 15.67
CA SER A 682 -20.39 27.00 15.67
C SER A 682 -19.91 25.55 15.75
N THR A 683 -18.63 25.29 15.51
CA THR A 683 -18.08 23.92 15.37
C THR A 683 -17.07 23.56 16.45
N VAL A 684 -16.55 24.53 17.21
CA VAL A 684 -15.66 24.29 18.35
C VAL A 684 -16.09 25.12 19.55
N ARG A 685 -15.95 24.56 20.75
CA ARG A 685 -16.30 25.25 22.01
C ARG A 685 -15.46 24.78 23.17
N PHE A 686 -15.33 25.63 24.19
CA PHE A 686 -14.90 25.18 25.51
C PHE A 686 -16.11 24.83 26.37
N VAL A 687 -15.97 23.78 27.16
CA VAL A 687 -16.89 23.45 28.26
C VAL A 687 -16.11 23.35 29.56
N GLU A 688 -16.77 23.66 30.67
CA GLU A 688 -16.18 23.53 32.01
C GLU A 688 -15.81 22.06 32.29
N ALA A 689 -14.63 21.84 32.87
CA ALA A 689 -14.11 20.50 33.11
C ALA A 689 -13.27 20.43 34.40
N THR A 690 -12.96 19.21 34.84
CA THR A 690 -11.91 18.97 35.85
C THR A 690 -10.57 18.81 35.15
N ALA A 691 -9.52 19.45 35.67
CA ALA A 691 -8.18 19.32 35.11
C ALA A 691 -7.69 17.87 35.14
N ASP A 692 -7.10 17.44 34.04
CA ASP A 692 -6.37 16.17 33.96
C ASP A 692 -5.03 16.28 34.71
N ASP A 693 -4.52 15.15 35.18
CA ASP A 693 -3.14 15.07 35.65
C ASP A 693 -2.16 15.19 34.46
N LEU A 694 -1.22 16.14 34.57
CA LEU A 694 -0.28 16.47 33.49
C LEU A 694 0.55 15.26 33.02
N ARG A 695 0.99 14.41 33.95
CA ARG A 695 1.78 13.22 33.61
C ARG A 695 0.92 12.28 32.75
N HIS A 696 -0.28 11.95 33.21
CA HIS A 696 -1.20 11.09 32.49
C HIS A 696 -1.59 11.67 31.12
N SER A 697 -1.79 12.99 31.03
CA SER A 697 -2.04 13.67 29.75
C SER A 697 -0.90 13.48 28.75
N TYR A 698 0.36 13.65 29.20
CA TYR A 698 1.51 13.38 28.33
C TYR A 698 1.62 11.91 27.95
N GLN A 699 1.40 10.98 28.88
CA GLN A 699 1.45 9.53 28.59
C GLN A 699 0.41 9.14 27.54
N LYS A 700 -0.82 9.64 27.67
CA LYS A 700 -1.91 9.42 26.71
C LYS A 700 -1.57 10.01 25.34
N ASN A 701 -1.05 11.24 25.30
CA ASN A 701 -0.74 11.94 24.06
C ASN A 701 0.44 11.34 23.29
N LEU A 702 1.47 10.88 24.01
CA LEU A 702 2.70 10.32 23.44
C LEU A 702 2.65 8.79 23.27
N ASN A 703 1.65 8.14 23.87
CA ASN A 703 1.57 6.68 23.99
C ASN A 703 2.87 6.06 24.56
N ARG A 704 3.41 6.69 25.61
CA ARG A 704 4.69 6.31 26.25
C ARG A 704 4.65 6.52 27.75
N ALA A 705 5.50 5.82 28.49
CA ALA A 705 5.76 6.13 29.89
C ALA A 705 6.42 7.51 29.99
N VAL A 706 5.90 8.33 30.89
CA VAL A 706 6.41 9.67 31.19
C VAL A 706 6.62 9.74 32.68
N TRP A 707 7.74 10.32 33.09
CA TRP A 707 8.12 10.49 34.49
C TRP A 707 8.14 11.97 34.85
N LYS A 708 7.76 12.24 36.10
CA LYS A 708 7.92 13.55 36.75
C LYS A 708 9.22 13.50 37.55
N CYS A 709 10.12 14.44 37.28
CA CYS A 709 11.47 14.52 37.83
C CYS A 709 11.75 15.92 38.38
N THR A 710 12.79 16.02 39.20
CA THR A 710 13.24 17.28 39.79
C THR A 710 14.52 17.76 39.10
N LEU A 711 14.62 19.04 38.78
CA LEU A 711 15.89 19.61 38.29
C LEU A 711 16.88 19.68 39.45
N SER A 712 17.81 18.73 39.55
CA SER A 712 18.75 18.60 40.66
C SER A 712 20.02 19.43 40.50
N GLY A 713 20.42 19.72 39.25
CA GLY A 713 21.66 20.44 38.98
C GLY A 713 21.64 21.23 37.69
N ARG A 714 22.34 22.39 37.69
CA ARG A 714 22.60 23.21 36.51
C ARG A 714 23.93 23.95 36.66
N LYS A 715 24.83 23.86 35.68
CA LYS A 715 26.08 24.64 35.64
C LYS A 715 26.44 25.06 34.21
N SER A 716 27.04 26.24 34.05
CA SER A 716 27.63 26.62 32.76
C SER A 716 28.91 25.81 32.51
N LEU A 717 29.11 25.36 31.28
CA LEU A 717 30.32 24.65 30.86
C LEU A 717 31.36 25.58 30.22
N HIS A 718 31.04 26.86 30.09
CA HIS A 718 31.90 27.88 29.51
C HIS A 718 31.92 29.15 30.37
N PRO A 719 33.03 29.90 30.39
CA PRO A 719 33.16 31.15 31.14
C PRO A 719 32.44 32.34 30.50
N ASP A 720 32.23 32.34 29.18
CA ASP A 720 31.57 33.44 28.45
C ASP A 720 30.03 33.36 28.53
N GLU A 721 29.38 34.51 28.72
CA GLU A 721 27.93 34.64 28.75
C GLU A 721 27.26 34.63 27.36
N GLN A 722 27.98 34.88 26.27
CA GLN A 722 27.38 35.05 24.93
C GLN A 722 26.93 33.74 24.27
N LYS A 723 27.50 32.59 24.66
CA LYS A 723 27.09 31.25 24.20
C LYS A 723 27.08 30.26 25.35
N LYS A 724 25.94 30.16 26.00
CA LYS A 724 25.76 29.29 27.16
C LYS A 724 25.54 27.84 26.70
N THR A 725 26.53 26.97 26.91
CA THR A 725 26.30 25.53 26.98
C THR A 725 26.21 25.17 28.46
N ILE A 726 25.13 24.52 28.87
CA ILE A 726 24.91 24.14 30.27
C ILE A 726 24.94 22.62 30.40
N TRP A 727 25.46 22.16 31.54
CA TRP A 727 25.14 20.84 32.06
C TRP A 727 23.90 20.99 32.93
N ALA A 728 22.94 20.09 32.73
CA ALA A 728 21.74 19.98 33.56
C ALA A 728 21.55 18.53 34.00
N ALA A 729 21.03 18.34 35.20
CA ALA A 729 20.74 17.04 35.78
C ALA A 729 19.30 17.02 36.31
N VAL A 730 18.62 15.90 36.05
CA VAL A 730 17.31 15.63 36.63
C VAL A 730 17.41 14.40 37.52
N SER A 731 16.91 14.53 38.75
CA SER A 731 16.83 13.43 39.71
C SER A 731 15.44 12.81 39.71
N TYR A 732 15.38 11.52 40.03
CA TYR A 732 14.14 10.76 40.09
C TYR A 732 14.08 9.90 41.36
N THR A 733 12.89 9.72 41.93
CA THR A 733 12.71 9.07 43.24
C THR A 733 12.39 7.58 43.14
N GLN A 734 11.70 7.15 42.09
CA GLN A 734 11.26 5.77 41.86
C GLN A 734 12.30 4.99 41.04
N ASP A 735 12.57 3.72 41.36
CA ASP A 735 13.54 2.85 40.65
C ASP A 735 13.07 2.40 39.24
N GLU A 736 12.24 3.22 38.58
CA GLU A 736 11.59 2.89 37.32
C GLU A 736 12.35 3.40 36.08
N ILE A 737 13.15 4.46 36.21
CA ILE A 737 13.87 5.02 35.06
C ILE A 737 15.15 4.22 34.84
N LYS A 738 15.20 3.49 33.73
CA LYS A 738 16.37 2.76 33.24
C LYS A 738 16.85 3.38 31.94
N TYR A 739 18.15 3.60 31.84
CA TYR A 739 18.81 4.07 30.63
C TYR A 739 20.25 3.55 30.58
N GLU A 740 20.81 3.47 29.39
CA GLU A 740 22.19 3.12 29.13
C GLU A 740 22.94 4.27 28.44
N PRO A 741 24.27 4.36 28.58
CA PRO A 741 25.06 5.32 27.83
C PRO A 741 24.80 5.22 26.32
N GLY A 742 24.39 6.34 25.73
CA GLY A 742 23.99 6.42 24.32
C GLY A 742 22.51 6.70 24.09
N ASP A 743 21.66 6.43 25.10
CA ASP A 743 20.23 6.74 25.06
C ASP A 743 19.95 8.27 25.05
N HIS A 744 18.71 8.63 24.71
CA HIS A 744 18.25 10.01 24.72
C HIS A 744 17.22 10.26 25.83
N ILE A 745 17.27 11.46 26.40
CA ILE A 745 16.24 12.01 27.27
C ILE A 745 15.40 13.01 26.49
N ALA A 746 14.09 12.81 26.49
CA ALA A 746 13.12 13.71 25.90
C ALA A 746 12.48 14.55 27.02
N VAL A 747 12.59 15.87 26.92
CA VAL A 747 12.08 16.82 27.91
C VAL A 747 10.85 17.52 27.36
N MET A 748 9.77 17.59 28.14
CA MET A 748 8.56 18.35 27.82
C MET A 748 8.71 19.77 28.37
N PRO A 749 8.89 20.78 27.50
CA PRO A 749 9.24 22.12 27.95
C PRO A 749 8.01 22.98 28.27
N CYS A 750 8.24 24.15 28.83
CA CYS A 750 7.23 25.21 28.96
C CYS A 750 7.52 26.36 28.01
N ASN A 751 6.46 26.93 27.42
CA ASN A 751 6.53 28.25 26.82
C ASN A 751 6.77 29.30 27.91
N ARG A 752 7.46 30.37 27.54
CA ARG A 752 7.78 31.48 28.45
C ARG A 752 6.52 32.19 28.91
N THR A 753 6.47 32.56 30.19
CA THR A 753 5.34 33.26 30.80
C THR A 753 4.99 34.54 30.06
N GLU A 754 5.98 35.33 29.64
CA GLU A 754 5.72 36.60 28.95
C GLU A 754 5.00 36.39 27.60
N LEU A 755 5.28 35.28 26.89
CA LEU A 755 4.58 34.93 25.65
C LEU A 755 3.14 34.50 25.93
N VAL A 756 2.93 33.69 26.98
CA VAL A 756 1.60 33.19 27.35
C VAL A 756 0.70 34.33 27.82
N GLU A 757 1.18 35.20 28.72
CA GLU A 757 0.43 36.38 29.17
C GLU A 757 0.15 37.33 28.01
N GLY A 758 1.14 37.57 27.15
CA GLY A 758 0.98 38.39 25.95
C GLY A 758 -0.13 37.86 25.05
N ILE A 759 -0.15 36.55 24.76
CA ILE A 759 -1.21 35.92 23.94
C ILE A 759 -2.58 36.05 24.63
N LEU A 760 -2.67 35.75 25.93
CA LEU A 760 -3.91 35.84 26.69
C LEU A 760 -4.50 37.26 26.68
N SER A 761 -3.65 38.29 26.65
CA SER A 761 -4.08 39.69 26.58
C SER A 761 -4.67 40.11 25.23
N ARG A 762 -4.49 39.32 24.16
CA ARG A 762 -4.90 39.68 22.78
C ARG A 762 -6.11 38.89 22.26
N ILE A 763 -6.47 37.80 22.92
CA ILE A 763 -7.53 36.89 22.48
C ILE A 763 -8.85 37.18 23.18
N ARG A 764 -9.98 36.84 22.55
CA ARG A 764 -11.30 36.99 23.17
C ARG A 764 -11.57 35.81 24.08
N LEU A 765 -11.85 36.10 25.36
CA LEU A 765 -12.15 35.11 26.40
C LEU A 765 -13.66 34.92 26.66
N GLU A 766 -14.51 35.88 26.30
CA GLU A 766 -15.97 35.80 26.45
C GLU A 766 -16.45 35.35 27.84
N GLY A 767 -15.84 35.92 28.90
CA GLY A 767 -16.18 35.57 30.29
C GLY A 767 -15.47 34.33 30.83
N LEU A 768 -14.65 33.64 30.02
CA LEU A 768 -13.80 32.55 30.46
C LEU A 768 -12.68 33.07 31.39
N ASN A 769 -12.54 32.45 32.55
CA ASN A 769 -11.36 32.62 33.39
C ASN A 769 -10.21 31.74 32.83
N PRO A 770 -9.06 32.31 32.43
CA PRO A 770 -7.96 31.55 31.82
C PRO A 770 -7.30 30.53 32.75
N ASP A 771 -7.58 30.61 34.06
CA ASP A 771 -7.07 29.72 35.09
C ASP A 771 -8.06 28.60 35.47
N GLN A 772 -9.30 28.64 34.99
CA GLN A 772 -10.27 27.55 35.17
C GLN A 772 -10.07 26.45 34.13
N PRO A 773 -10.12 25.16 34.52
CA PRO A 773 -9.96 24.07 33.56
C PRO A 773 -11.14 23.95 32.60
N VAL A 774 -10.82 23.72 31.32
CA VAL A 774 -11.78 23.54 30.23
C VAL A 774 -11.47 22.29 29.42
N GLU A 775 -12.49 21.76 28.76
CA GLU A 775 -12.36 20.77 27.69
C GLU A 775 -12.69 21.43 26.35
N LEU A 776 -11.77 21.33 25.39
CA LEU A 776 -12.06 21.71 24.00
C LEU A 776 -12.90 20.60 23.37
N GLN A 777 -14.06 20.95 22.82
CA GLN A 777 -14.92 20.04 22.07
C GLN A 777 -15.05 20.49 20.61
N GLN A 778 -15.16 19.54 19.69
CA GLN A 778 -15.46 19.76 18.29
C GLN A 778 -16.78 19.09 17.91
N LEU A 779 -17.57 19.76 17.08
CA LEU A 779 -18.77 19.19 16.50
C LEU A 779 -18.35 18.26 15.34
N LYS A 780 -18.57 16.96 15.52
CA LYS A 780 -18.28 15.93 14.54
C LYS A 780 -19.56 15.49 13.86
N GLU A 781 -19.54 15.44 12.53
CA GLU A 781 -20.62 14.90 11.72
C GLU A 781 -20.32 13.44 11.40
N THR A 782 -21.06 12.53 12.04
CA THR A 782 -20.94 11.10 11.76
C THR A 782 -22.04 10.71 10.78
N HIS A 783 -21.63 10.23 9.61
CA HIS A 783 -22.55 9.77 8.57
C HIS A 783 -22.98 8.32 8.85
N HIS A 784 -24.23 8.13 9.27
CA HIS A 784 -24.85 6.81 9.45
C HIS A 784 -25.82 6.50 8.31
N TYR A 785 -26.21 5.23 8.18
CA TYR A 785 -27.22 4.78 7.20
C TYR A 785 -28.62 5.37 7.42
N THR A 786 -28.87 5.96 8.59
CA THR A 786 -30.11 6.65 8.97
C THR A 786 -30.07 8.17 8.82
N GLY A 787 -28.91 8.76 8.46
CA GLY A 787 -28.70 10.20 8.36
C GLY A 787 -27.37 10.67 8.94
N VAL A 788 -27.17 11.99 8.98
CA VAL A 788 -25.99 12.61 9.61
C VAL A 788 -26.32 12.91 11.07
N THR A 789 -25.53 12.36 11.99
CA THR A 789 -25.62 12.69 13.42
C THR A 789 -24.49 13.65 13.77
N LYS A 790 -24.83 14.80 14.36
CA LYS A 790 -23.83 15.76 14.85
C LYS A 790 -23.64 15.57 16.35
N THR A 791 -22.44 15.19 16.77
CA THR A 791 -22.08 14.98 18.18
C THR A 791 -20.94 15.89 18.57
N TRP A 792 -21.00 16.46 19.78
CA TRP A 792 -19.85 17.14 20.36
C TRP A 792 -18.92 16.09 20.96
N GLU A 793 -17.69 16.04 20.49
CA GLU A 793 -16.67 15.11 20.97
C GLU A 793 -15.45 15.91 21.49
N PRO A 794 -14.71 15.41 22.48
CA PRO A 794 -13.45 16.02 22.90
C PRO A 794 -12.48 16.16 21.72
N PHE A 795 -11.86 17.33 21.61
CA PHE A 795 -10.89 17.62 20.55
C PHE A 795 -9.65 16.73 20.75
N GLU A 796 -9.26 15.99 19.71
CA GLU A 796 -8.21 14.97 19.84
C GLU A 796 -6.90 15.56 20.40
N ARG A 797 -6.31 14.82 21.35
CA ARG A 797 -4.99 15.08 21.97
C ARG A 797 -4.85 16.39 22.75
N LYS A 798 -5.94 17.13 23.00
CA LYS A 798 -5.95 18.29 23.90
C LYS A 798 -6.45 17.84 25.27
N PRO A 799 -5.64 17.93 26.33
CA PRO A 799 -6.08 17.53 27.66
C PRO A 799 -7.06 18.55 28.25
N ARG A 800 -7.81 18.13 29.26
CA ARG A 800 -8.64 19.02 30.06
C ARG A 800 -7.73 19.81 30.98
N ALA A 801 -7.60 21.11 30.75
CA ALA A 801 -6.68 21.96 31.49
C ALA A 801 -7.10 23.42 31.37
N SER A 802 -6.54 24.29 32.20
CA SER A 802 -6.78 25.73 32.06
C SER A 802 -6.17 26.25 30.75
N LEU A 803 -6.74 27.31 30.18
CA LEU A 803 -6.23 27.89 28.93
C LEU A 803 -4.76 28.30 29.08
N ARG A 804 -4.39 28.85 30.24
CA ARG A 804 -3.00 29.18 30.59
C ARG A 804 -2.11 27.92 30.57
N THR A 805 -2.56 26.82 31.15
CA THR A 805 -1.82 25.55 31.16
C THR A 805 -1.65 24.98 29.75
N LEU A 806 -2.71 25.04 28.91
CA LEU A 806 -2.65 24.61 27.52
C LEU A 806 -1.59 25.40 26.74
N LEU A 807 -1.63 26.73 26.80
CA LEU A 807 -0.66 27.61 26.15
C LEU A 807 0.75 27.47 26.72
N THR A 808 0.91 27.09 27.99
CA THR A 808 2.21 26.94 28.63
C THR A 808 2.87 25.60 28.29
N ARG A 809 2.12 24.49 28.36
CA ARG A 809 2.69 23.13 28.38
C ARG A 809 2.32 22.26 27.17
N PHE A 810 1.20 22.55 26.51
CA PHE A 810 0.64 21.65 25.49
C PHE A 810 0.60 22.23 24.08
N LEU A 811 0.66 23.55 23.91
CA LEU A 811 0.48 24.19 22.60
C LEU A 811 1.76 24.87 22.12
N ASP A 812 2.08 24.71 20.85
CA ASP A 812 3.18 25.43 20.23
C ASP A 812 2.72 26.82 19.80
N VAL A 813 3.23 27.84 20.49
CA VAL A 813 2.96 29.26 20.21
C VAL A 813 4.17 29.97 19.59
N THR A 814 5.26 29.25 19.34
CA THR A 814 6.55 29.79 18.89
C THR A 814 6.84 29.52 17.42
N SER A 815 6.31 28.43 16.88
CA SER A 815 6.39 28.16 15.45
C SER A 815 5.56 29.17 14.64
N PRO A 816 6.06 29.67 13.49
CA PRO A 816 5.30 30.55 12.62
C PRO A 816 3.95 29.94 12.21
N PRO A 817 2.85 30.72 12.24
CA PRO A 817 1.53 30.26 11.79
C PRO A 817 1.55 29.68 10.38
N THR A 818 0.77 28.64 10.14
CA THR A 818 0.59 28.06 8.81
C THR A 818 -0.29 28.96 7.93
N PRO A 819 -0.24 28.86 6.58
CA PRO A 819 -1.12 29.64 5.72
C PRO A 819 -2.61 29.44 6.02
N ALA A 820 -3.02 28.21 6.38
CA ALA A 820 -4.39 27.93 6.79
C ALA A 820 -4.77 28.65 8.10
N PHE A 821 -3.86 28.71 9.07
CA PHE A 821 -4.09 29.45 10.31
C PHE A 821 -4.09 30.97 10.07
N LEU A 822 -3.21 31.49 9.20
CA LEU A 822 -3.24 32.89 8.77
C LEU A 822 -4.56 33.25 8.09
N LYS A 823 -5.11 32.37 7.24
CA LYS A 823 -6.42 32.58 6.61
C LYS A 823 -7.53 32.76 7.66
N PHE A 824 -7.49 32.01 8.76
CA PHE A 824 -8.39 32.21 9.89
C PHE A 824 -8.12 33.53 10.63
N LEU A 825 -6.86 33.86 10.93
CA LEU A 825 -6.53 35.13 11.60
C LEU A 825 -6.99 36.35 10.77
N ALA A 826 -6.97 36.26 9.44
CA ALA A 826 -7.50 37.31 8.57
C ALA A 826 -9.01 37.56 8.81
N THR A 827 -9.78 36.54 9.18
CA THR A 827 -11.23 36.69 9.46
C THR A 827 -11.53 37.28 10.83
N THR A 828 -10.52 37.39 11.71
CA THR A 828 -10.67 37.94 13.06
C THR A 828 -10.05 39.34 13.21
N ALA A 829 -9.49 39.89 12.13
CA ALA A 829 -9.00 41.26 12.03
C ALA A 829 -10.16 42.25 11.89
N THR A 830 -10.20 43.28 12.74
CA THR A 830 -11.18 44.38 12.62
C THR A 830 -10.75 45.46 11.63
N ASP A 831 -9.46 45.54 11.29
CA ASP A 831 -8.93 46.41 10.24
C ASP A 831 -8.92 45.68 8.87
N PRO A 832 -9.68 46.16 7.87
CA PRO A 832 -9.68 45.58 6.52
C PRO A 832 -8.31 45.54 5.83
N GLU A 833 -7.42 46.50 6.11
CA GLU A 833 -6.07 46.50 5.53
C GLU A 833 -5.21 45.37 6.09
N GLU A 834 -5.27 45.16 7.41
CA GLU A 834 -4.58 44.04 8.06
C GLU A 834 -5.13 42.71 7.57
N SER A 835 -6.45 42.55 7.50
CA SER A 835 -7.11 41.36 6.96
C SER A 835 -6.60 41.03 5.54
N THR A 836 -6.51 42.05 4.67
CA THR A 836 -6.01 41.89 3.30
C THR A 836 -4.54 41.49 3.26
N LYS A 837 -3.69 42.07 4.12
CA LYS A 837 -2.26 41.73 4.23
C LYS A 837 -2.08 40.28 4.70
N ILE A 838 -2.84 39.86 5.72
CA ILE A 838 -2.79 38.48 6.23
C ILE A 838 -3.30 37.50 5.17
N LEU A 839 -4.39 37.83 4.46
CA LEU A 839 -4.92 36.98 3.41
C LEU A 839 -3.93 36.82 2.25
N LYS A 840 -3.17 37.87 1.92
CA LYS A 840 -2.06 37.77 0.96
C LYS A 840 -1.00 36.78 1.45
N LEU A 841 -0.57 36.86 2.71
CA LEU A 841 0.36 35.87 3.29
C LEU A 841 -0.24 34.45 3.33
N ALA A 842 -1.56 34.31 3.45
CA ALA A 842 -2.21 33.01 3.46
C ALA A 842 -2.37 32.37 2.06
N THR A 843 -2.33 33.17 0.99
CA THR A 843 -2.63 32.73 -0.38
C THR A 843 -1.45 32.80 -1.33
N ASP A 844 -0.50 33.72 -1.11
CA ASP A 844 0.74 33.85 -1.85
C ASP A 844 1.88 33.12 -1.12
N MET A 845 2.24 31.93 -1.61
CA MET A 845 3.27 31.09 -1.01
C MET A 845 4.65 31.74 -1.00
N SER A 846 4.98 32.55 -2.02
CA SER A 846 6.28 33.23 -2.05
C SER A 846 6.34 34.29 -0.96
N ALA A 847 5.28 35.09 -0.83
CA ALA A 847 5.17 36.10 0.22
C ALA A 847 5.20 35.47 1.62
N TYR A 848 4.47 34.35 1.81
CA TYR A 848 4.48 33.59 3.07
C TYR A 848 5.87 33.13 3.47
N GLU A 849 6.58 32.43 2.57
CA GLU A 849 7.90 31.87 2.89
C GLU A 849 8.95 32.96 3.07
N ASP A 850 8.86 34.09 2.36
CA ASP A 850 9.73 35.24 2.59
C ASP A 850 9.47 35.88 3.97
N TRP A 851 8.21 36.08 4.34
CA TRP A 851 7.82 36.59 5.66
C TRP A 851 8.26 35.64 6.78
N LYS A 852 7.91 34.36 6.68
CA LYS A 852 8.29 33.29 7.63
C LYS A 852 9.80 33.18 7.78
N TYR A 853 10.57 33.18 6.70
CA TYR A 853 12.03 33.06 6.79
C TYR A 853 12.70 34.32 7.35
N PHE A 854 12.24 35.50 6.92
CA PHE A 854 12.87 36.77 7.31
C PHE A 854 12.54 37.14 8.77
N LYS A 855 11.28 36.97 9.17
CA LYS A 855 10.78 37.33 10.50
C LYS A 855 10.78 36.17 11.48
N ALA A 856 10.54 34.95 11.02
CA ALA A 856 10.31 33.76 11.84
C ALA A 856 9.37 34.01 13.04
N PRO A 857 8.23 34.68 12.84
CA PRO A 857 7.49 35.28 13.94
C PRO A 857 6.77 34.23 14.78
N HIS A 858 6.83 34.37 16.10
CA HIS A 858 5.96 33.61 17.01
C HIS A 858 4.56 34.23 17.08
N LEU A 859 3.58 33.52 17.65
CA LEU A 859 2.17 33.96 17.61
C LEU A 859 1.95 35.37 18.17
N LEU A 860 2.60 35.70 19.30
CA LEU A 860 2.50 37.04 19.88
C LEU A 860 3.02 38.15 18.94
N GLU A 861 4.14 37.92 18.24
CA GLU A 861 4.67 38.89 17.25
C GLU A 861 3.71 39.05 16.06
N VAL A 862 2.95 38.01 15.71
CA VAL A 862 1.90 38.13 14.69
C VAL A 862 0.76 39.03 15.18
N PHE A 863 0.36 38.92 16.45
CA PHE A 863 -0.61 39.84 17.04
C PHE A 863 -0.05 41.27 17.16
N ASP A 864 1.23 41.44 17.44
CA ASP A 864 1.88 42.75 17.47
C ASP A 864 2.02 43.38 16.07
N GLU A 865 2.27 42.57 15.04
CA GLU A 865 2.29 43.02 13.64
C GLU A 865 0.90 43.37 13.11
N PHE A 866 -0.13 42.66 13.57
CA PHE A 866 -1.53 42.85 13.16
C PHE A 866 -2.43 43.10 14.39
N PRO A 867 -2.38 44.30 14.99
CA PRO A 867 -3.04 44.59 16.26
C PRO A 867 -4.56 44.46 16.26
N SER A 868 -5.22 44.55 15.10
CA SER A 868 -6.67 44.40 14.97
C SER A 868 -7.15 42.94 15.07
N VAL A 869 -6.24 41.97 15.01
CA VAL A 869 -6.52 40.53 15.10
C VAL A 869 -6.86 40.15 16.54
N SER A 870 -8.07 39.64 16.76
CA SER A 870 -8.49 39.14 18.08
C SER A 870 -9.36 37.87 17.95
N PRO A 871 -8.74 36.68 17.90
CA PRO A 871 -9.46 35.43 17.73
C PRO A 871 -10.12 34.97 19.05
N LEU A 872 -11.22 34.22 18.92
CA LEU A 872 -11.87 33.54 20.04
C LEU A 872 -11.02 32.37 20.53
N ALA A 873 -10.83 32.26 21.86
CA ALA A 873 -9.91 31.29 22.48
C ALA A 873 -10.12 29.82 22.05
N PRO A 874 -11.34 29.24 22.04
CA PRO A 874 -11.57 27.87 21.57
C PRO A 874 -11.10 27.62 20.13
N ILE A 875 -11.34 28.58 19.23
CA ILE A 875 -10.92 28.46 17.83
C ILE A 875 -9.39 28.55 17.71
N LEU A 876 -8.76 29.47 18.46
CA LEU A 876 -7.32 29.58 18.49
C LEU A 876 -6.67 28.26 18.92
N VAL A 877 -7.13 27.66 20.02
CA VAL A 877 -6.56 26.41 20.55
C VAL A 877 -6.73 25.23 19.59
N ALA A 878 -7.84 25.20 18.84
CA ALA A 878 -8.11 24.21 17.80
C ALA A 878 -7.11 24.31 16.62
N HIS A 879 -6.62 25.52 16.30
CA HIS A 879 -5.62 25.73 15.25
C HIS A 879 -4.17 25.47 15.69
N LEU A 880 -3.87 25.56 16.98
CA LEU A 880 -2.50 25.41 17.47
C LEU A 880 -2.05 23.94 17.49
N ASN A 881 -0.82 23.68 17.07
CA ASN A 881 -0.21 22.37 17.16
C ASN A 881 0.18 22.03 18.62
N LEU A 882 0.43 20.75 18.88
CA LEU A 882 0.96 20.33 20.18
C LEU A 882 2.43 20.73 20.33
N LEU A 883 2.79 21.20 21.52
CA LEU A 883 4.17 21.48 21.90
C LEU A 883 4.95 20.15 21.98
N GLN A 884 5.96 20.02 21.12
CA GLN A 884 6.74 18.79 21.02
C GLN A 884 7.81 18.68 22.12
N PRO A 885 8.12 17.47 22.63
CA PRO A 885 9.27 17.25 23.49
C PRO A 885 10.57 17.51 22.72
N ARG A 886 11.64 17.86 23.43
CA ARG A 886 12.99 18.03 22.86
C ARG A 886 13.93 16.95 23.37
N TYR A 887 14.63 16.30 22.45
CA TYR A 887 15.58 15.25 22.76
C TYR A 887 16.96 15.82 23.04
N TYR A 888 17.65 15.26 24.03
CA TYR A 888 19.05 15.45 24.31
C TYR A 888 19.72 14.10 24.52
N SER A 889 20.93 13.90 24.00
CA SER A 889 21.71 12.70 24.31
C SER A 889 22.07 12.72 25.79
N ILE A 890 21.83 11.60 26.47
CA ILE A 890 22.12 11.46 27.89
C ILE A 890 23.64 11.50 28.06
N SER A 891 24.10 12.42 28.92
CA SER A 891 25.53 12.65 29.15
C SER A 891 26.01 12.08 30.47
N SER A 892 25.43 10.96 30.91
CA SER A 892 25.78 10.21 32.12
C SER A 892 25.72 8.70 31.89
N SER A 893 26.37 7.95 32.78
CA SER A 893 26.11 6.51 32.97
C SER A 893 25.19 6.30 34.17
N SER A 894 24.20 5.41 34.03
CA SER A 894 23.28 5.02 35.11
C SER A 894 23.96 4.21 36.23
N ARG A 895 25.11 3.57 35.95
CA ARG A 895 25.96 2.93 36.98
C ARG A 895 26.83 3.93 37.72
N PHE A 896 27.26 4.99 37.03
CA PHE A 896 28.13 6.00 37.59
C PHE A 896 27.37 7.05 38.41
N GLN A 897 26.17 7.42 37.97
CA GLN A 897 25.31 8.40 38.61
C GLN A 897 24.15 7.72 39.33
N ASN A 898 23.96 8.03 40.61
CA ASN A 898 22.89 7.44 41.40
C ASN A 898 21.59 8.25 41.23
N LYS A 899 20.60 7.66 40.55
CA LYS A 899 19.25 8.23 40.35
C LYS A 899 19.22 9.62 39.69
N GLU A 900 20.17 9.89 38.81
CA GLU A 900 20.21 11.12 38.00
C GLU A 900 20.39 10.81 36.51
N VAL A 901 19.80 11.67 35.67
CA VAL A 901 20.01 11.69 34.23
C VAL A 901 20.60 13.04 33.84
N HIS A 902 21.80 13.04 33.25
CA HIS A 902 22.49 14.26 32.85
C HIS A 902 22.25 14.57 31.38
N MET A 903 22.26 15.86 31.04
CA MET A 903 22.20 16.35 29.68
C MET A 903 23.15 17.52 29.46
N THR A 904 23.67 17.62 28.23
CA THR A 904 24.53 18.72 27.77
C THR A 904 23.75 19.57 26.79
N VAL A 905 23.35 20.77 27.20
CA VAL A 905 22.36 21.60 26.49
C VAL A 905 23.02 22.86 25.96
N ALA A 906 23.00 23.05 24.63
CA ALA A 906 23.30 24.34 24.03
C ALA A 906 22.08 25.26 24.16
N VAL A 907 22.23 26.39 24.85
CA VAL A 907 21.15 27.37 25.02
C VAL A 907 20.98 28.15 23.72
N VAL A 908 19.85 27.92 23.03
CA VAL A 908 19.56 28.52 21.74
C VAL A 908 18.96 29.91 21.92
N GLN A 909 19.67 30.93 21.45
CA GLN A 909 19.19 32.30 21.35
C GLN A 909 19.67 32.91 20.02
N TYR A 910 18.79 33.59 19.29
CA TYR A 910 19.13 34.21 18.01
C TYR A 910 18.28 35.44 17.71
N ARG A 911 18.84 36.42 17.00
CA ARG A 911 18.08 37.58 16.53
C ARG A 911 17.56 37.37 15.12
N THR A 912 16.27 37.63 14.91
CA THR A 912 15.60 37.55 13.59
C THR A 912 16.02 38.71 12.68
N GLN A 913 15.47 38.78 11.46
CA GLN A 913 15.70 39.88 10.50
C GLN A 913 17.19 40.21 10.30
N ASN A 914 18.00 39.18 10.04
CA ASN A 914 19.44 39.31 9.83
C ASN A 914 20.19 39.97 11.01
N LYS A 915 19.86 39.59 12.25
CA LYS A 915 20.39 40.11 13.52
C LYS A 915 19.92 41.51 13.92
N LYS A 916 19.02 42.13 13.14
CA LYS A 916 18.46 43.45 13.46
C LYS A 916 17.09 43.37 14.16
N GLY A 917 16.47 42.19 14.17
CA GLY A 917 15.17 41.95 14.77
C GLY A 917 15.21 41.62 16.27
N PRO A 918 14.03 41.29 16.83
CA PRO A 918 13.89 40.82 18.20
C PRO A 918 14.70 39.55 18.47
N LEU A 919 14.99 39.33 19.76
CA LEU A 919 15.71 38.16 20.24
C LEU A 919 14.72 37.01 20.45
N HIS A 920 14.97 35.88 19.81
CA HIS A 920 14.19 34.65 19.91
C HIS A 920 14.92 33.62 20.75
N TYR A 921 14.13 32.79 21.44
CA TYR A 921 14.61 31.83 22.44
C TYR A 921 14.15 30.42 22.05
N GLY A 922 15.07 29.45 22.05
CA GLY A 922 14.70 28.04 21.95
C GLY A 922 13.90 27.62 23.18
N VAL A 923 12.69 27.10 22.98
CA VAL A 923 11.72 26.82 24.05
C VAL A 923 12.33 25.94 25.15
N CYS A 924 12.77 24.72 24.81
CA CYS A 924 13.27 23.79 25.82
C CYS A 924 14.63 24.18 26.41
N SER A 925 15.54 24.73 25.60
CA SER A 925 16.89 25.04 26.07
C SER A 925 16.89 26.20 27.05
N ASN A 926 16.02 27.21 26.85
CA ASN A 926 15.86 28.32 27.78
C ASN A 926 14.96 27.93 28.96
N TYR A 927 13.95 27.07 28.76
CA TYR A 927 13.22 26.46 29.87
C TYR A 927 14.18 25.81 30.88
N LEU A 928 15.09 24.94 30.43
CA LEU A 928 16.10 24.32 31.29
C LEU A 928 17.12 25.33 31.84
N ALA A 929 17.46 26.37 31.07
CA ALA A 929 18.40 27.39 31.51
C ALA A 929 17.82 28.33 32.57
N ASP A 930 16.51 28.58 32.56
CA ASP A 930 15.87 29.57 33.43
C ASP A 930 15.18 28.93 34.65
N MET A 931 14.91 27.62 34.60
CA MET A 931 14.28 26.85 35.67
C MET A 931 15.10 26.88 36.97
N LYS A 932 14.41 26.89 38.12
CA LYS A 932 15.06 26.92 39.43
C LYS A 932 15.49 25.50 39.80
N ILE A 933 16.69 25.39 40.38
CA ILE A 933 17.15 24.11 40.94
C ILE A 933 16.21 23.74 42.09
N GLY A 934 15.73 22.51 42.10
CA GLY A 934 14.72 22.00 43.03
C GLY A 934 13.29 22.02 42.48
N ASP A 935 13.04 22.60 41.30
CA ASP A 935 11.71 22.53 40.69
C ASP A 935 11.35 21.07 40.31
N GLU A 936 10.23 20.58 40.84
CA GLU A 936 9.79 19.17 40.72
C GLU A 936 8.93 18.87 39.48
N GLU A 937 8.73 19.84 38.59
CA GLU A 937 7.83 19.71 37.44
C GLU A 937 8.56 19.55 36.09
N VAL A 938 9.65 18.77 36.08
CA VAL A 938 10.30 18.35 34.84
C VAL A 938 9.70 17.04 34.37
N TYR A 939 8.92 17.07 33.29
CA TYR A 939 8.39 15.85 32.70
C TYR A 939 9.34 15.33 31.63
N ILE A 940 9.71 14.06 31.72
CA ILE A 940 10.64 13.42 30.79
C ILE A 940 10.16 12.04 30.32
N PHE A 941 10.75 11.55 29.23
CA PHE A 941 10.81 10.13 28.93
C PHE A 941 12.17 9.75 28.34
N ILE A 942 12.55 8.48 28.48
CA ILE A 942 13.77 7.93 27.88
C ILE A 942 13.42 7.32 26.53
N ARG A 943 14.25 7.60 25.53
CA ARG A 943 14.22 6.92 24.24
C ARG A 943 15.50 6.12 24.11
N ASN A 944 15.33 4.81 24.03
CA ASN A 944 16.44 3.88 23.92
C ASN A 944 17.07 3.99 22.52
N ALA A 945 18.39 3.97 22.46
CA ALA A 945 19.18 4.03 21.23
C ALA A 945 20.21 2.90 21.23
N PRO A 946 19.77 1.62 21.13
CA PRO A 946 20.67 0.46 21.15
C PRO A 946 21.71 0.51 20.01
N GLU A 947 21.35 1.12 18.88
CA GLU A 947 22.27 1.39 17.77
C GLU A 947 23.42 2.34 18.12
N PHE A 948 23.38 3.01 19.27
CA PHE A 948 24.38 3.96 19.75
C PHE A 948 24.89 3.61 21.16
N HIS A 949 24.80 2.34 21.58
CA HIS A 949 25.40 1.85 22.82
C HIS A 949 26.88 1.47 22.64
N LEU A 950 27.58 1.27 23.76
CA LEU A 950 28.94 0.72 23.76
C LEU A 950 28.97 -0.70 23.16
N PRO A 951 30.10 -1.16 22.60
CA PRO A 951 30.22 -2.50 22.02
C PRO A 951 30.01 -3.60 23.07
N GLU A 952 29.30 -4.67 22.70
CA GLU A 952 29.18 -5.87 23.54
C GLU A 952 30.54 -6.51 23.84
N ASP A 953 31.46 -6.49 22.87
CA ASP A 953 32.85 -6.91 23.05
C ASP A 953 33.71 -5.72 23.53
N PRO A 954 34.05 -5.62 24.82
CA PRO A 954 34.74 -4.47 25.39
C PRO A 954 36.20 -4.36 24.91
N THR A 955 36.75 -5.41 24.30
CA THR A 955 38.13 -5.45 23.80
C THR A 955 38.30 -4.69 22.48
N ARG A 956 37.19 -4.37 21.79
CA ARG A 956 37.22 -3.65 20.52
C ARG A 956 37.59 -2.18 20.71
N PRO A 957 38.44 -1.60 19.84
CA PRO A 957 38.76 -0.19 19.92
C PRO A 957 37.56 0.68 19.53
N ILE A 958 37.46 1.86 20.13
CA ILE A 958 36.36 2.80 19.99
C ILE A 958 36.91 4.15 19.55
N ILE A 959 36.36 4.69 18.47
CA ILE A 959 36.65 6.05 17.98
C ILE A 959 35.40 6.90 18.14
N LEU A 960 35.53 7.99 18.89
CA LEU A 960 34.46 8.93 19.19
C LEU A 960 34.72 10.26 18.47
N VAL A 961 33.77 10.74 17.67
CA VAL A 961 33.87 12.01 16.94
C VAL A 961 32.65 12.87 17.26
N GLY A 962 32.85 13.96 18.00
CA GLY A 962 31.72 14.78 18.48
C GLY A 962 32.12 16.19 18.89
N PRO A 963 32.08 17.18 17.99
CA PRO A 963 32.36 18.56 18.33
C PRO A 963 31.19 19.23 19.06
N GLY A 964 31.49 20.23 19.92
CA GLY A 964 30.50 21.00 20.67
C GLY A 964 29.64 20.12 21.57
N THR A 965 28.32 20.26 21.50
CA THR A 965 27.38 19.39 22.24
C THR A 965 27.37 17.95 21.73
N GLY A 966 27.99 17.63 20.59
CA GLY A 966 28.18 16.25 20.13
C GLY A 966 29.02 15.39 21.07
N VAL A 967 29.66 15.98 22.09
CA VAL A 967 30.35 15.23 23.14
C VAL A 967 29.39 14.63 24.19
N ALA A 968 28.12 15.03 24.19
CA ALA A 968 27.14 14.65 25.20
C ALA A 968 27.07 13.13 25.47
N PRO A 969 26.77 12.25 24.49
CA PRO A 969 26.67 10.81 24.76
C PRO A 969 28.02 10.20 25.17
N PHE A 970 29.12 10.76 24.66
CA PHE A 970 30.47 10.27 24.96
C PHE A 970 30.84 10.48 26.42
N ARG A 971 30.25 11.47 27.09
CA ARG A 971 30.40 11.63 28.54
C ARG A 971 29.90 10.42 29.30
N GLY A 972 28.73 9.89 28.94
CA GLY A 972 28.24 8.63 29.50
C GLY A 972 29.16 7.45 29.17
N PHE A 973 29.69 7.39 27.95
CA PHE A 973 30.60 6.31 27.54
C PHE A 973 31.89 6.27 28.36
N TRP A 974 32.52 7.43 28.62
CA TRP A 974 33.76 7.46 29.39
C TRP A 974 33.52 7.26 30.89
N GLU A 975 32.37 7.68 31.43
CA GLU A 975 31.96 7.35 32.80
C GLU A 975 31.80 5.83 32.98
N GLU A 976 31.10 5.18 32.05
CA GLU A 976 30.92 3.72 32.02
C GLU A 976 32.27 3.00 31.90
N ARG A 977 33.09 3.41 30.93
CA ARG A 977 34.43 2.83 30.73
C ARG A 977 35.34 3.05 31.93
N TYR A 978 35.20 4.15 32.66
CA TYR A 978 35.99 4.42 33.86
C TYR A 978 35.66 3.45 35.00
N LEU A 979 34.38 3.12 35.23
CA LEU A 979 33.99 2.08 36.18
C LEU A 979 34.54 0.72 35.78
N ASP A 980 34.34 0.36 34.52
CA ASP A 980 34.80 -0.88 33.93
C ASP A 980 36.32 -1.08 34.06
N VAL A 981 37.10 -0.03 33.78
CA VAL A 981 38.57 -0.03 33.93
C VAL A 981 38.96 -0.15 35.41
N LYS A 982 38.23 0.47 36.33
CA LYS A 982 38.47 0.33 37.78
C LYS A 982 38.17 -1.07 38.30
N GLU A 983 37.10 -1.69 37.84
CA GLU A 983 36.65 -3.00 38.31
C GLU A 983 37.47 -4.15 37.70
N LYS A 984 37.73 -4.09 36.39
CA LYS A 984 38.30 -5.20 35.61
C LYS A 984 39.74 -4.93 35.14
N GLY A 985 40.26 -3.72 35.29
CA GLY A 985 41.60 -3.35 34.85
C GLY A 985 41.69 -3.00 33.36
N LYS A 986 42.54 -2.01 33.03
CA LYS A 986 42.66 -1.42 31.69
C LYS A 986 42.99 -2.41 30.57
N SER A 987 43.77 -3.46 30.83
CA SER A 987 44.21 -4.42 29.81
C SER A 987 43.08 -5.24 29.19
N ASN A 988 41.91 -5.27 29.83
CA ASN A 988 40.73 -6.00 29.35
C ASN A 988 39.86 -5.20 28.38
N PHE A 989 40.28 -3.98 28.01
CA PHE A 989 39.49 -3.06 27.19
C PHE A 989 40.26 -2.55 25.97
N GLY A 990 39.54 -2.41 24.86
CA GLY A 990 40.06 -1.77 23.66
C GLY A 990 40.33 -0.28 23.86
N LYS A 991 41.21 0.28 23.04
CA LYS A 991 41.56 1.71 23.08
C LYS A 991 40.33 2.58 22.79
N MET A 992 40.10 3.62 23.60
CA MET A 992 39.12 4.66 23.32
C MET A 992 39.85 5.94 22.88
N ILE A 993 39.43 6.53 21.75
CA ILE A 993 40.02 7.75 21.18
C ILE A 993 38.92 8.78 20.95
N LEU A 994 39.12 10.02 21.40
CA LEU A 994 38.17 11.11 21.20
C LEU A 994 38.71 12.17 20.22
N TYR A 995 37.93 12.49 19.19
CA TYR A 995 38.11 13.65 18.32
C TYR A 995 37.03 14.69 18.68
N PHE A 996 37.43 15.69 19.47
CA PHE A 996 36.57 16.76 19.93
C PHE A 996 36.90 18.07 19.19
N GLY A 997 35.91 18.94 19.02
CA GLY A 997 36.09 20.23 18.35
C GLY A 997 35.27 21.33 18.98
N THR A 998 35.85 22.53 19.07
CA THR A 998 35.20 23.72 19.63
C THR A 998 35.67 25.00 18.91
N GLN A 999 35.19 26.16 19.35
CA GLN A 999 35.55 27.44 18.74
C GLN A 999 36.91 27.94 19.25
N TYR A 1000 37.04 28.00 20.57
CA TYR A 1000 38.21 28.48 21.29
C TYR A 1000 38.60 27.46 22.37
N LYS A 1001 39.86 27.46 22.80
CA LYS A 1001 40.41 26.52 23.78
C LYS A 1001 39.72 26.63 25.14
N GLU A 1002 39.27 27.82 25.51
CA GLU A 1002 38.47 28.07 26.73
C GLU A 1002 37.05 27.49 26.67
N HIS A 1003 36.57 27.13 25.47
CA HIS A 1003 35.28 26.47 25.26
C HIS A 1003 35.41 24.94 25.17
N ASP A 1004 36.46 24.37 25.78
CA ASP A 1004 36.70 22.94 25.80
C ASP A 1004 35.74 22.25 26.80
N THR A 1005 34.56 21.84 26.34
CA THR A 1005 33.51 21.26 27.18
C THR A 1005 34.00 20.02 27.95
N TYR A 1006 33.79 19.98 29.26
CA TYR A 1006 34.25 18.90 30.17
C TYR A 1006 35.77 18.71 30.18
N LYS A 1007 36.54 19.80 30.07
CA LYS A 1007 38.00 19.74 30.01
C LYS A 1007 38.62 18.95 31.17
N GLU A 1008 38.26 19.28 32.41
CA GLU A 1008 38.84 18.68 33.60
C GLU A 1008 38.52 17.18 33.67
N GLU A 1009 37.28 16.79 33.34
CA GLU A 1009 36.87 15.39 33.28
C GLU A 1009 37.65 14.62 32.21
N LYS A 1010 37.83 15.20 31.02
CA LYS A 1010 38.62 14.58 29.94
C LYS A 1010 40.08 14.39 30.31
N ASP A 1011 40.69 15.40 30.95
CA ASP A 1011 42.08 15.32 31.41
C ASP A 1011 42.22 14.22 32.50
N GLN A 1012 41.23 14.06 33.38
CA GLN A 1012 41.16 12.94 34.35
C GLN A 1012 41.00 11.58 33.67
N MET A 1013 40.13 11.46 32.67
CA MET A 1013 39.90 10.21 31.94
C MET A 1013 41.15 9.77 31.15
N LEU A 1014 41.93 10.73 30.63
CA LEU A 1014 43.21 10.46 29.99
C LEU A 1014 44.24 9.94 31.01
N ALA A 1015 44.34 10.60 32.18
CA ALA A 1015 45.23 10.17 33.25
C ALA A 1015 44.87 8.78 33.82
N ALA A 1016 43.57 8.47 33.93
CA ALA A 1016 43.06 7.16 34.34
C ALA A 1016 43.22 6.07 33.26
N GLY A 1017 43.67 6.43 32.06
CA GLY A 1017 43.87 5.50 30.95
C GLY A 1017 42.57 5.00 30.29
N VAL A 1018 41.44 5.66 30.55
CA VAL A 1018 40.17 5.44 29.84
C VAL A 1018 40.32 5.87 28.39
N PHE A 1019 40.81 7.10 28.18
CA PHE A 1019 41.25 7.54 26.86
C PHE A 1019 42.68 7.12 26.62
N SER A 1020 42.94 6.65 25.41
CA SER A 1020 44.30 6.53 24.88
C SER A 1020 44.80 7.89 24.38
N ASN A 1021 43.96 8.61 23.63
CA ASN A 1021 44.25 9.93 23.09
C ASN A 1021 42.97 10.79 23.01
N ILE A 1022 43.15 12.11 23.14
CA ILE A 1022 42.11 13.12 22.90
C ILE A 1022 42.68 14.15 21.92
N TYR A 1023 42.01 14.34 20.80
CA TYR A 1023 42.37 15.30 19.75
C TYR A 1023 41.41 16.49 19.79
N LEU A 1024 41.94 17.69 19.95
CA LEU A 1024 41.17 18.94 20.04
C LEU A 1024 41.30 19.77 18.74
N ALA A 1025 40.17 20.01 18.06
CA ALA A 1025 40.08 20.87 16.90
C ALA A 1025 39.57 22.27 17.28
N LEU A 1026 40.28 23.33 16.88
CA LEU A 1026 39.93 24.72 17.16
C LEU A 1026 39.55 25.44 15.87
N SER A 1027 38.30 25.91 15.80
CA SER A 1027 37.74 26.48 14.56
C SER A 1027 37.85 28.00 14.46
N ARG A 1028 38.16 28.70 15.56
CA ARG A 1028 38.21 30.17 15.62
C ARG A 1028 39.35 30.75 16.45
N GLU A 1029 40.19 29.91 17.06
CA GLU A 1029 41.30 30.35 17.93
C GLU A 1029 42.27 31.30 17.20
N PRO A 1030 42.51 32.52 17.70
CA PRO A 1030 43.45 33.46 17.10
C PRO A 1030 44.85 32.84 16.96
N GLY A 1031 45.48 33.03 15.79
CA GLY A 1031 46.81 32.48 15.51
C GLY A 1031 46.85 30.99 15.16
N ILE A 1032 45.72 30.27 15.23
CA ILE A 1032 45.62 28.86 14.82
C ILE A 1032 44.76 28.76 13.54
N PRO A 1033 45.21 28.03 12.49
CA PRO A 1033 44.38 27.79 11.32
C PRO A 1033 43.06 27.11 11.68
N LYS A 1034 41.98 27.54 11.02
CA LYS A 1034 40.63 27.00 11.21
C LYS A 1034 40.60 25.48 11.02
N THR A 1035 40.48 24.75 12.12
CA THR A 1035 40.61 23.30 12.14
C THR A 1035 39.29 22.65 12.58
N TYR A 1036 38.87 21.62 11.86
CA TYR A 1036 37.72 20.77 12.19
C TYR A 1036 38.17 19.35 12.52
N VAL A 1037 37.27 18.55 13.13
CA VAL A 1037 37.57 17.17 13.54
C VAL A 1037 38.05 16.31 12.37
N GLN A 1038 37.44 16.45 11.18
CA GLN A 1038 37.88 15.74 9.98
C GLN A 1038 39.28 16.13 9.52
N HIS A 1039 39.73 17.37 9.74
CA HIS A 1039 41.09 17.78 9.40
C HIS A 1039 42.12 17.08 10.30
N LEU A 1040 41.77 16.84 11.57
CA LEU A 1040 42.62 16.08 12.48
C LEU A 1040 42.68 14.60 12.09
N MET A 1041 41.55 14.03 11.63
CA MET A 1041 41.49 12.65 11.15
C MET A 1041 42.36 12.42 9.91
N THR A 1042 42.48 13.42 9.02
CA THR A 1042 43.28 13.33 7.78
C THR A 1042 44.79 13.42 7.98
N LYS A 1043 45.28 13.76 9.19
CA LYS A 1043 46.72 13.69 9.49
C LYS A 1043 47.20 12.25 9.34
N ASP A 1044 48.35 12.02 8.71
CA ASP A 1044 48.76 10.69 8.24
C ASP A 1044 48.80 9.64 9.37
N GLU A 1045 49.37 10.00 10.52
CA GLU A 1045 49.42 9.16 11.73
C GLU A 1045 48.02 8.78 12.24
N ASN A 1046 47.09 9.74 12.25
CA ASN A 1046 45.73 9.56 12.73
C ASN A 1046 44.91 8.73 11.75
N SER A 1047 45.04 9.00 10.44
CA SER A 1047 44.36 8.22 9.40
C SER A 1047 44.77 6.75 9.43
N LYS A 1048 46.07 6.48 9.62
CA LYS A 1048 46.58 5.11 9.75
C LYS A 1048 46.05 4.42 11.03
N ALA A 1049 46.00 5.13 12.15
CA ALA A 1049 45.44 4.60 13.40
C ALA A 1049 43.93 4.30 13.27
N ILE A 1050 43.16 5.21 12.64
CA ILE A 1050 41.74 5.01 12.35
C ILE A 1050 41.54 3.79 11.45
N TYR A 1051 42.33 3.65 10.39
CA TYR A 1051 42.24 2.49 9.49
C TYR A 1051 42.49 1.18 10.24
N ASN A 1052 43.57 1.09 11.03
CA ASN A 1052 43.89 -0.11 11.79
C ASN A 1052 42.76 -0.46 12.77
N ALA A 1053 42.28 0.52 13.54
CA ALA A 1053 41.22 0.31 14.51
C ALA A 1053 39.92 -0.20 13.84
N ILE A 1054 39.48 0.41 12.73
CA ILE A 1054 38.19 0.08 12.11
C ILE A 1054 38.27 -1.15 11.20
N VAL A 1055 39.36 -1.31 10.46
CA VAL A 1055 39.48 -2.36 9.44
C VAL A 1055 40.18 -3.61 9.98
N GLN A 1056 41.29 -3.45 10.70
CA GLN A 1056 42.10 -4.59 11.18
C GLN A 1056 41.60 -5.12 12.52
N GLU A 1057 41.32 -4.23 13.47
CA GLU A 1057 40.89 -4.58 14.83
C GLU A 1057 39.36 -4.74 14.95
N LYS A 1058 38.63 -4.45 13.87
CA LYS A 1058 37.15 -4.49 13.79
C LYS A 1058 36.50 -3.65 14.91
N GLY A 1059 37.07 -2.47 15.17
CA GLY A 1059 36.56 -1.50 16.13
C GLY A 1059 35.30 -0.78 15.70
N HIS A 1060 34.80 0.05 16.61
CA HIS A 1060 33.56 0.82 16.48
C HIS A 1060 33.86 2.32 16.29
N PHE A 1061 33.06 2.96 15.43
CA PHE A 1061 33.20 4.37 15.08
C PHE A 1061 31.89 5.12 15.35
N TYR A 1062 31.92 6.06 16.29
CA TYR A 1062 30.75 6.82 16.72
C TYR A 1062 30.86 8.28 16.30
N VAL A 1063 29.80 8.81 15.70
CA VAL A 1063 29.69 10.20 15.27
C VAL A 1063 28.48 10.84 15.92
N CYS A 1064 28.66 11.96 16.61
CA CYS A 1064 27.56 12.66 17.26
C CYS A 1064 27.60 14.17 16.99
N GLY A 1065 26.44 14.77 16.67
CA GLY A 1065 26.28 16.21 16.52
C GLY A 1065 25.55 16.64 15.25
N ASP A 1066 26.06 17.69 14.59
CA ASP A 1066 25.43 18.30 13.41
C ASP A 1066 25.50 17.39 12.17
N ILE A 1067 24.44 17.41 11.36
CA ILE A 1067 24.33 16.57 10.16
C ILE A 1067 25.40 16.88 9.10
N THR A 1068 25.77 18.15 8.92
CA THR A 1068 26.79 18.57 7.95
C THR A 1068 28.16 18.06 8.40
N MET A 1069 28.42 18.09 9.70
CA MET A 1069 29.65 17.57 10.29
C MET A 1069 29.73 16.06 10.12
N ALA A 1070 28.65 15.33 10.41
CA ALA A 1070 28.61 13.89 10.27
C ALA A 1070 28.84 13.41 8.83
N GLU A 1071 28.26 14.09 7.84
CA GLU A 1071 28.50 13.77 6.44
C GLU A 1071 29.98 13.97 6.06
N GLN A 1072 30.62 15.05 6.51
CA GLN A 1072 32.04 15.30 6.26
C GLN A 1072 32.94 14.26 6.93
N VAL A 1073 32.62 13.85 8.17
CA VAL A 1073 33.33 12.80 8.89
C VAL A 1073 33.19 11.45 8.19
N LEU A 1074 31.99 11.11 7.73
CA LEU A 1074 31.72 9.89 6.96
C LEU A 1074 32.56 9.84 5.69
N GLN A 1075 32.57 10.91 4.89
CA GLN A 1075 33.37 10.97 3.66
C GLN A 1075 34.87 10.88 3.96
N THR A 1076 35.31 11.48 5.07
CA THR A 1076 36.70 11.40 5.52
C THR A 1076 37.07 9.96 5.90
N LEU A 1077 36.21 9.25 6.64
CA LEU A 1077 36.42 7.85 7.00
C LEU A 1077 36.48 6.95 5.76
N LYS A 1078 35.58 7.14 4.79
CA LYS A 1078 35.62 6.42 3.50
C LYS A 1078 36.92 6.69 2.75
N SER A 1079 37.38 7.94 2.72
CA SER A 1079 38.66 8.31 2.10
C SER A 1079 39.86 7.65 2.79
N ILE A 1080 39.85 7.55 4.13
CA ILE A 1080 40.88 6.85 4.90
C ILE A 1080 40.90 5.35 4.54
N ILE A 1081 39.73 4.70 4.55
CA ILE A 1081 39.61 3.28 4.17
C ILE A 1081 40.09 3.06 2.73
N ARG A 1082 39.73 3.95 1.80
CA ARG A 1082 40.20 3.90 0.41
C ARG A 1082 41.72 3.95 0.32
N LYS A 1083 42.35 4.92 0.99
CA LYS A 1083 43.79 5.19 0.92
C LYS A 1083 44.60 4.01 1.45
N TYR A 1084 44.28 3.51 2.65
CA TYR A 1084 45.09 2.47 3.32
C TYR A 1084 44.65 1.05 2.96
N GLY A 1085 43.38 0.85 2.62
CA GLY A 1085 42.85 -0.43 2.14
C GLY A 1085 43.10 -0.70 0.65
N LYS A 1086 43.61 0.30 -0.09
CA LYS A 1086 43.83 0.23 -1.55
C LYS A 1086 42.58 -0.23 -2.32
N MET A 1087 41.41 0.18 -1.85
CA MET A 1087 40.11 -0.20 -2.41
C MET A 1087 39.66 0.78 -3.52
N SER A 1088 38.89 0.28 -4.48
CA SER A 1088 38.14 1.14 -5.42
C SER A 1088 37.02 1.90 -4.70
N ALA A 1089 36.44 2.92 -5.33
CA ALA A 1089 35.30 3.65 -4.75
C ALA A 1089 34.12 2.70 -4.44
N ASP A 1090 33.76 1.83 -5.38
CA ASP A 1090 32.72 0.82 -5.18
C ASP A 1090 33.08 -0.19 -4.09
N GLY A 1091 34.35 -0.60 -4.03
CA GLY A 1091 34.84 -1.51 -2.99
C GLY A 1091 34.72 -0.92 -1.58
N VAL A 1092 34.95 0.38 -1.43
CA VAL A 1092 34.74 1.09 -0.15
C VAL A 1092 33.26 1.15 0.20
N GLU A 1093 32.37 1.43 -0.75
CA GLU A 1093 30.93 1.44 -0.48
C GLU A 1093 30.43 0.07 -0.03
N THR A 1094 30.83 -1.01 -0.71
CA THR A 1094 30.49 -2.38 -0.31
C THR A 1094 31.03 -2.74 1.06
N TYR A 1095 32.30 -2.43 1.35
CA TYR A 1095 32.87 -2.66 2.68
C TYR A 1095 32.14 -1.86 3.76
N PHE A 1096 31.82 -0.60 3.48
CA PHE A 1096 31.15 0.25 4.45
C PHE A 1096 29.70 -0.17 4.74
N LEU A 1097 29.03 -0.82 3.78
CA LEU A 1097 27.78 -1.52 4.04
C LEU A 1097 27.98 -2.62 5.09
N SER A 1098 29.02 -3.45 4.95
CA SER A 1098 29.32 -4.50 5.93
C SER A 1098 29.64 -3.93 7.32
N VAL A 1099 30.36 -2.80 7.42
CA VAL A 1099 30.62 -2.13 8.71
C VAL A 1099 29.32 -1.68 9.39
N ARG A 1100 28.34 -1.23 8.60
CA ARG A 1100 27.01 -0.84 9.11
C ARG A 1100 26.14 -2.04 9.47
N GLU A 1101 26.19 -3.11 8.68
CA GLU A 1101 25.51 -4.39 8.98
C GLU A 1101 26.06 -5.03 10.25
N GLU A 1102 27.39 -4.98 10.45
CA GLU A 1102 28.08 -5.43 11.66
C GLU A 1102 27.84 -4.50 12.87
N MET A 1103 27.04 -3.44 12.73
CA MET A 1103 26.76 -2.44 13.79
C MET A 1103 28.03 -1.85 14.40
N ARG A 1104 29.00 -1.47 13.55
CA ARG A 1104 30.29 -0.87 13.98
C ARG A 1104 30.47 0.60 13.59
N TYR A 1105 29.50 1.18 12.88
CA TYR A 1105 29.48 2.61 12.57
C TYR A 1105 28.16 3.21 13.02
N HIS A 1106 28.24 4.15 13.97
CA HIS A 1106 27.12 4.66 14.75
C HIS A 1106 26.98 6.17 14.56
N GLU A 1107 25.75 6.67 14.38
CA GLU A 1107 25.46 8.09 14.19
C GLU A 1107 24.35 8.55 15.15
N ASP A 1108 24.59 9.63 15.89
CA ASP A 1108 23.61 10.33 16.73
C ASP A 1108 23.51 11.81 16.29
N ILE A 1109 22.52 12.11 15.43
CA ILE A 1109 22.46 13.35 14.65
C ILE A 1109 21.33 14.26 15.14
N PHE A 1110 21.67 15.50 15.51
CA PHE A 1110 20.74 16.47 16.11
C PHE A 1110 19.94 17.30 15.08
N GLY A 1111 20.17 17.08 13.78
CA GLY A 1111 19.68 17.92 12.68
C GLY A 1111 20.65 19.05 12.33
N VAL A 1112 20.13 20.18 11.83
CA VAL A 1112 20.93 21.37 11.43
C VAL A 1112 21.11 22.30 12.64
N THR A 1113 22.15 22.05 13.43
CA THR A 1113 22.46 22.80 14.67
C THR A 1113 23.64 23.74 14.51
N LEU A 1114 24.49 23.53 13.49
CA LEU A 1114 25.60 24.41 13.15
C LEU A 1114 25.28 25.21 11.89
N ARG A 1115 25.61 26.50 11.92
CA ARG A 1115 25.46 27.42 10.76
C ARG A 1115 24.06 27.40 10.15
N THR A 1116 23.02 27.23 10.97
CA THR A 1116 21.62 27.05 10.56
C THR A 1116 21.20 28.03 9.47
N ARG A 1117 21.50 29.32 9.60
CA ARG A 1117 21.16 30.33 8.58
C ARG A 1117 21.75 30.04 7.19
N GLU A 1118 23.01 29.64 7.10
CA GLU A 1118 23.70 29.36 5.83
C GLU A 1118 23.15 28.09 5.17
N VAL A 1119 23.00 27.02 5.97
CA VAL A 1119 22.50 25.72 5.51
C VAL A 1119 21.04 25.83 5.08
N THR A 1120 20.18 26.43 5.91
CA THR A 1120 18.76 26.66 5.60
C THR A 1120 18.57 27.51 4.34
N LYS A 1121 19.41 28.54 4.12
CA LYS A 1121 19.35 29.35 2.89
C LYS A 1121 19.65 28.50 1.64
N LYS A 1122 20.70 27.67 1.69
CA LYS A 1122 21.08 26.78 0.58
C LYS A 1122 20.04 25.69 0.32
N SER A 1123 19.50 25.08 1.38
CA SER A 1123 18.43 24.08 1.28
C SER A 1123 17.14 24.68 0.73
N ARG A 1124 16.79 25.91 1.11
CA ARG A 1124 15.64 26.64 0.55
C ARG A 1124 15.78 26.89 -0.94
N GLU A 1125 16.97 27.26 -1.40
CA GLU A 1125 17.25 27.40 -2.84
C GLU A 1125 17.08 26.06 -3.59
N THR A 1126 17.57 24.97 -2.97
CA THR A 1126 17.42 23.62 -3.51
C THR A 1126 15.94 23.18 -3.56
N ALA A 1127 15.16 23.50 -2.53
CA ALA A 1127 13.73 23.22 -2.47
C ALA A 1127 12.95 24.03 -3.51
N ARG A 1128 13.30 25.31 -3.73
CA ARG A 1128 12.72 26.15 -4.81
C ARG A 1128 12.93 25.54 -6.18
N ILE A 1129 14.16 25.09 -6.47
CA ILE A 1129 14.48 24.42 -7.74
C ILE A 1129 13.64 23.15 -7.90
N ARG A 1130 13.47 22.35 -6.84
CA ARG A 1130 12.64 21.13 -6.88
C ARG A 1130 11.16 21.42 -7.11
N MET A 1131 10.58 22.37 -6.40
CA MET A 1131 9.17 22.75 -6.60
C MET A 1131 8.93 23.26 -8.03
N ALA A 1132 9.86 24.04 -8.58
CA ALA A 1132 9.80 24.46 -9.99
C ALA A 1132 9.90 23.28 -10.96
N SER A 1133 10.69 22.24 -10.65
CA SER A 1133 10.79 21.04 -11.49
C SER A 1133 9.58 20.10 -11.41
N GLN A 1134 8.81 20.13 -10.32
CA GLN A 1134 7.61 19.30 -10.13
C GLN A 1134 6.33 19.94 -10.70
N SER A 1135 6.38 21.21 -11.10
CA SER A 1135 5.23 21.98 -11.61
C SER A 1135 5.16 22.05 -13.14
N ASN A 1136 6.12 21.45 -13.86
CA ASN A 1136 6.02 21.24 -15.31
C ASN A 1136 5.67 19.77 -15.61
N PRO A 1137 4.59 19.49 -16.36
CA PRO A 1137 4.12 18.14 -16.66
C PRO A 1137 5.06 17.35 -17.58
#